data_AF-A0A940YF34-F1
#
_entry.id   AF-A0A940YF34-F1
#
_cell.length_a   1.000
_cell.length_b   1.000
_cell.length_c   1.000
_cell.angle_alpha   90.00
_cell.angle_beta   90.00
_cell.angle_gamma   90.00
#
_symmetry.space_group_name_H-M   'P 1'
#
loop_
_entity.id
_entity.type
_entity.pdbx_description
1 polymer ?
#
loop_
_entity_poly.entity_id
_entity_poly.type
_entity_poly.pdbx_seq_one_letter_code
_entity_poly.pdbx_strand_id
1 'polypeptide(L)'
;MIRLPTTHAAITAPLVASNTAFPGIPIGRSLLDGRSFHLSPVQVDDRLLPSTSSLALGGLGSGKSTTAKTRIRREILQHGHQAVVIDSFGEDSSGEWAPLVRSLGGRVIEAGSFTLNPVSPLFTTEVREQLVRTLILAVEPGAFDHHAAHALQHALTHPKATSLNGVVDALVTPEAGRWPVAKLTEWGEGAAIALSRFTEGSLQGLFDGQDASLPETDLPIISFDFSRMDRNSPAIPALMSAVSCWAEQVWLRQSTAVHRHLVLEEAWQILLSPATSELIQRLVKNARKAGLSLDVVMHTLSDLGEGKAQDLAKLCEIVHVGRSTPEEAAIVGHLLGLPAWAVDRIPTLDPGQAVWKVGPHHIDIVQTIRSEEEAALTDTSMRRRMAQQAVAVEAVEEATPDVSTEPLPEPTEDVDTDVDVDAGEALAVPGGSLSDDLYAPFEDTTDVWDWEAMPPNVIDTESGPFDLARHEAVLQTAMEGRFSEAADLAAICEREDITTHGLNSAQALAWTETRAQIAELRGDTGQAAQLRATVAHMGHDADWFERTGDSTSPAWHSGPQPSTPPAPAEPPSAPRRRTWPYVAAIAALSLTAAGVWQHAQSEDQRQDRQEKAAAYKGRSGAALKIDGVKADVVAHWNSDRDKVILELRSYFDRNARYLRIDASGESASSVREDGWFPKDPEIALPVTDPLADVTVRIAVGGRTWKEGARAESRDIRLSPTGVAFDAGTGEELPSDL
;
A
#
# COMPACT_ATOMS: atom_id res chain seq x y z
N MET A 1 -33.10 -4.65 -46.69
CA MET A 1 -31.87 -4.09 -46.07
C MET A 1 -32.08 -2.59 -45.94
N ILE A 2 -32.50 -2.12 -44.76
CA ILE A 2 -32.84 -0.71 -44.53
C ILE A 2 -31.54 0.03 -44.20
N ARG A 3 -31.14 0.99 -45.03
CA ARG A 3 -30.03 1.91 -44.73
C ARG A 3 -30.58 3.04 -43.85
N LEU A 4 -30.21 3.05 -42.58
CA LEU A 4 -30.48 4.17 -41.69
C LEU A 4 -29.34 5.20 -41.80
N PRO A 5 -29.65 6.51 -41.86
CA PRO A 5 -28.65 7.56 -41.75
C PRO A 5 -28.03 7.58 -40.35
N THR A 6 -26.76 7.97 -40.25
CA THR A 6 -25.88 7.85 -39.06
C THR A 6 -26.48 8.44 -37.78
N THR A 7 -27.33 9.45 -37.90
CA THR A 7 -28.07 10.07 -36.78
C THR A 7 -29.13 9.18 -36.15
N HIS A 8 -29.70 8.22 -36.89
CA HIS A 8 -30.71 7.29 -36.35
C HIS A 8 -30.09 6.06 -35.69
N ALA A 9 -28.85 5.69 -36.01
CA ALA A 9 -28.15 4.58 -35.35
C ALA A 9 -27.88 4.87 -33.86
N ALA A 10 -27.76 6.15 -33.49
CA ALA A 10 -27.59 6.59 -32.10
C ALA A 10 -28.86 6.42 -31.22
N ILE A 11 -30.03 6.19 -31.82
CA ILE A 11 -31.30 6.05 -31.10
C ILE A 11 -31.57 4.58 -30.71
N THR A 12 -31.01 3.63 -31.46
CA THR A 12 -31.28 2.19 -31.29
C THR A 12 -30.24 1.44 -30.46
N ALA A 13 -29.08 2.04 -30.23
CA ALA A 13 -28.09 1.55 -29.27
C ALA A 13 -27.82 2.70 -28.28
N PRO A 14 -27.88 2.48 -26.96
CA PRO A 14 -27.41 3.47 -26.00
C PRO A 14 -25.88 3.55 -26.13
N LEU A 15 -25.39 4.23 -27.16
CA LEU A 15 -24.02 4.69 -27.23
C LEU A 15 -23.91 5.81 -26.20
N VAL A 16 -23.58 5.41 -24.96
CA VAL A 16 -23.09 6.30 -23.91
C VAL A 16 -21.70 6.79 -24.32
N ALA A 17 -21.63 7.54 -25.41
CA ALA A 17 -20.49 8.35 -25.74
C ALA A 17 -20.93 9.78 -25.46
N SER A 18 -20.59 10.27 -24.27
CA SER A 18 -20.77 11.68 -23.93
C SER A 18 -20.14 12.52 -25.06
N ASN A 19 -20.82 13.56 -25.55
CA ASN A 19 -20.27 14.48 -26.55
C ASN A 19 -19.11 15.35 -25.99
N THR A 20 -18.40 14.85 -24.98
CA THR A 20 -17.35 15.51 -24.24
C THR A 20 -16.04 15.29 -24.98
N ALA A 21 -15.51 16.36 -25.56
CA ALA A 21 -14.15 16.39 -26.09
C ALA A 21 -13.28 17.19 -25.13
N PHE A 22 -12.11 16.67 -24.77
CA PHE A 22 -11.14 17.40 -23.96
C PHE A 22 -10.07 18.04 -24.87
N PRO A 23 -9.58 19.24 -24.52
CA PRO A 23 -8.46 19.87 -25.20
C PRO A 23 -7.14 19.17 -24.87
N GLY A 24 -6.11 19.46 -25.68
CA GLY A 24 -4.73 19.10 -25.39
C GLY A 24 -4.13 18.08 -26.33
N ILE A 25 -3.11 17.39 -25.82
CA ILE A 25 -2.35 16.42 -26.59
C ILE A 25 -3.22 15.23 -27.03
N PRO A 26 -2.96 14.65 -28.21
CA PRO A 26 -3.57 13.38 -28.57
C PRO A 26 -3.06 12.31 -27.61
N ILE A 27 -3.95 11.43 -27.15
CA ILE A 27 -3.58 10.23 -26.38
C ILE A 27 -3.82 8.99 -27.23
N GLY A 28 -4.99 8.91 -27.85
CA GLY A 28 -5.40 7.68 -28.51
C GLY A 28 -6.76 7.78 -29.17
N ARG A 29 -7.48 6.66 -29.17
CA ARG A 29 -8.81 6.54 -29.78
C ARG A 29 -9.78 5.86 -28.82
N SER A 30 -10.98 6.40 -28.70
CA SER A 30 -12.09 5.76 -28.00
C SER A 30 -12.49 4.48 -28.70
N LEU A 31 -12.65 3.40 -27.94
CA LEU A 31 -13.17 2.12 -28.42
C LEU A 31 -14.70 2.07 -28.32
N LEU A 32 -15.34 3.01 -27.63
CA LEU A 32 -16.79 3.10 -27.56
C LEU A 32 -17.36 3.77 -28.82
N ASP A 33 -16.78 4.88 -29.28
CA ASP A 33 -17.29 5.65 -30.42
C ASP A 33 -16.32 5.81 -31.60
N GLY A 34 -15.07 5.38 -31.44
CA GLY A 34 -14.05 5.42 -32.49
C GLY A 34 -13.42 6.80 -32.72
N ARG A 35 -13.73 7.83 -31.93
CA ARG A 35 -13.17 9.17 -32.09
C ARG A 35 -11.78 9.27 -31.45
N SER A 36 -11.01 10.27 -31.89
CA SER A 36 -9.72 10.59 -31.27
C SER A 36 -9.92 11.14 -29.86
N PHE A 37 -9.22 10.57 -28.89
CA PHE A 37 -9.19 11.01 -27.51
C PHE A 37 -7.95 11.90 -27.26
N HIS A 38 -8.19 13.10 -26.77
CA HIS A 38 -7.17 14.08 -26.41
C HIS A 38 -7.36 14.45 -24.94
N LEU A 39 -6.29 14.79 -24.23
CA LEU A 39 -6.38 15.29 -22.87
C LEU A 39 -5.05 15.93 -22.43
N SER A 40 -5.07 17.24 -22.21
CA SER A 40 -4.11 17.96 -21.38
C SER A 40 -4.85 18.57 -20.19
N PRO A 41 -4.73 17.98 -18.98
CA PRO A 41 -5.54 18.37 -17.83
C PRO A 41 -5.54 19.86 -17.50
N VAL A 42 -4.39 20.52 -17.65
CA VAL A 42 -4.21 21.95 -17.38
C VAL A 42 -5.01 22.86 -18.35
N GLN A 43 -5.47 22.33 -19.49
CA GLN A 43 -6.28 23.06 -20.46
C GLN A 43 -7.79 22.83 -20.28
N VAL A 44 -8.18 21.87 -19.44
CA VAL A 44 -9.60 21.61 -19.13
C VAL A 44 -10.10 22.67 -18.16
N ASP A 45 -11.35 23.10 -18.31
CA ASP A 45 -11.98 24.06 -17.38
C ASP A 45 -11.96 23.50 -15.95
N ASP A 46 -11.53 24.32 -14.98
CA ASP A 46 -11.31 23.90 -13.60
C ASP A 46 -12.59 23.55 -12.84
N ARG A 47 -13.77 23.87 -13.42
CA ARG A 47 -15.07 23.41 -12.93
C ARG A 47 -15.37 21.97 -13.34
N LEU A 48 -14.81 21.52 -14.46
CA LEU A 48 -14.98 20.14 -14.97
C LEU A 48 -13.90 19.21 -14.43
N LEU A 49 -12.67 19.71 -14.33
CA LEU A 49 -11.53 18.96 -13.82
C LEU A 49 -10.79 19.80 -12.75
N PRO A 50 -11.32 19.81 -11.51
CA PRO A 50 -10.69 20.53 -10.43
C PRO A 50 -9.23 20.17 -10.10
N SER A 51 -8.82 18.93 -10.39
CA SER A 51 -7.49 18.41 -10.10
C SER A 51 -6.83 17.86 -11.37
N THR A 52 -5.57 18.20 -11.60
CA THR A 52 -4.80 17.72 -12.75
C THR A 52 -3.95 16.48 -12.42
N SER A 53 -4.07 15.95 -11.20
CA SER A 53 -3.37 14.74 -10.77
C SER A 53 -4.00 13.49 -11.38
N SER A 54 -3.15 12.56 -11.79
CA SER A 54 -3.56 11.33 -12.45
C SER A 54 -3.08 10.07 -11.72
N LEU A 55 -3.88 9.02 -11.83
CA LEU A 55 -3.60 7.70 -11.30
C LEU A 55 -3.62 6.67 -12.44
N ALA A 56 -2.55 5.90 -12.55
CA ALA A 56 -2.35 4.86 -13.53
C ALA A 56 -2.30 3.50 -12.83
N LEU A 57 -3.27 2.63 -13.14
CA LEU A 57 -3.40 1.28 -12.58
C LEU A 57 -3.29 0.23 -13.67
N GLY A 58 -2.81 -0.96 -13.34
CA GLY A 58 -2.85 -2.11 -14.23
C GLY A 58 -1.74 -3.11 -13.98
N GLY A 59 -2.07 -4.39 -14.20
CA GLY A 59 -1.12 -5.49 -14.10
C GLY A 59 0.06 -5.37 -15.06
N LEU A 60 1.00 -6.30 -14.93
CA LEU A 60 2.22 -6.29 -15.74
C LEU A 60 1.88 -6.42 -17.25
N GLY A 61 2.51 -5.58 -18.08
CA GLY A 61 2.28 -5.56 -19.52
C GLY A 61 0.94 -4.93 -19.97
N SER A 62 0.20 -4.26 -19.07
CA SER A 62 -1.03 -3.53 -19.41
C SER A 62 -0.80 -2.29 -20.29
N GLY A 63 0.42 -1.74 -20.29
CA GLY A 63 0.77 -0.52 -21.04
C GLY A 63 0.60 0.79 -20.26
N LYS A 64 0.49 0.73 -18.92
CA LYS A 64 0.41 1.91 -18.03
C LYS A 64 1.62 2.85 -18.16
N SER A 65 2.84 2.33 -17.97
CA SER A 65 4.11 3.07 -18.08
C SER A 65 4.29 3.64 -19.48
N THR A 66 3.99 2.84 -20.51
CA THR A 66 3.95 3.28 -21.91
C THR A 66 3.04 4.48 -22.14
N THR A 67 1.83 4.45 -21.58
CA THR A 67 0.85 5.54 -21.69
C THR A 67 1.30 6.78 -20.93
N ALA A 68 1.83 6.62 -19.71
CA ALA A 68 2.37 7.71 -18.90
C ALA A 68 3.55 8.41 -19.61
N LYS A 69 4.54 7.65 -20.08
CA LYS A 69 5.70 8.14 -20.85
C LYS A 69 5.28 8.89 -22.12
N THR A 70 4.33 8.32 -22.87
CA THR A 70 3.79 8.96 -24.09
C THR A 70 3.14 10.30 -23.76
N ARG A 71 2.36 10.36 -22.67
CA ARG A 71 1.68 11.57 -22.22
C ARG A 71 2.70 12.65 -21.83
N ILE A 72 3.64 12.31 -20.95
CA ILE A 72 4.68 13.24 -20.48
C ILE A 72 5.54 13.76 -21.65
N ARG A 73 5.95 12.87 -22.57
CA ARG A 73 6.70 13.27 -23.77
C ARG A 73 5.94 14.33 -24.58
N ARG A 74 4.66 14.08 -24.85
CA ARG A 74 3.82 14.99 -25.65
C ARG A 74 3.59 16.32 -24.93
N GLU A 75 3.32 16.30 -23.63
CA GLU A 75 3.16 17.51 -22.81
C GLU A 75 4.42 18.40 -22.84
N ILE A 76 5.61 17.79 -22.69
CA ILE A 76 6.88 18.51 -22.78
C ILE A 76 7.07 19.12 -24.18
N LEU A 77 6.89 18.33 -25.24
CA LEU A 77 7.16 18.77 -26.61
C LEU A 77 6.14 19.80 -27.15
N GLN A 78 4.86 19.67 -26.80
CA GLN A 78 3.80 20.50 -27.36
C GLN A 78 3.45 21.71 -26.49
N HIS A 79 3.64 21.60 -25.17
CA HIS A 79 3.22 22.61 -24.21
C HIS A 79 4.36 23.16 -23.35
N GLY A 80 5.60 22.66 -23.52
CA GLY A 80 6.75 23.15 -22.78
C GLY A 80 6.64 22.88 -21.27
N HIS A 81 5.94 21.80 -20.91
CA HIS A 81 5.88 21.35 -19.52
C HIS A 81 7.25 20.82 -19.08
N GLN A 82 7.44 20.70 -17.77
CA GLN A 82 8.59 20.01 -17.19
C GLN A 82 8.14 18.80 -16.37
N ALA A 83 9.00 17.80 -16.25
CA ALA A 83 8.73 16.62 -15.44
C ALA A 83 9.89 16.24 -14.52
N VAL A 84 9.56 15.83 -13.30
CA VAL A 84 10.46 15.09 -12.41
C VAL A 84 9.88 13.70 -12.24
N VAL A 85 10.69 12.69 -12.49
CA VAL A 85 10.31 11.28 -12.40
C VAL A 85 11.08 10.64 -11.27
N ILE A 86 10.37 9.93 -10.41
CA ILE A 86 10.94 9.01 -9.44
C ILE A 86 10.80 7.61 -10.04
N ASP A 87 11.91 7.08 -10.55
CA ASP A 87 11.97 5.89 -11.39
C ASP A 87 12.46 4.69 -10.57
N SER A 88 11.50 4.00 -9.96
CA SER A 88 11.75 2.85 -9.09
C SER A 88 11.87 1.52 -9.86
N PHE A 89 11.68 1.53 -11.18
CA PHE A 89 11.64 0.33 -12.02
C PHE A 89 12.63 0.45 -13.18
N GLY A 90 13.28 -0.65 -13.58
CA GLY A 90 14.25 -0.61 -14.67
C GLY A 90 14.64 -1.97 -15.21
N GLU A 91 15.27 -1.95 -16.38
CA GLU A 91 15.88 -3.10 -17.06
C GLU A 91 17.38 -2.80 -17.26
N ASP A 92 18.24 -3.81 -17.12
CA ASP A 92 19.70 -3.78 -17.40
C ASP A 92 20.43 -2.69 -16.60
N SER A 93 20.05 -2.55 -15.33
CA SER A 93 20.64 -1.59 -14.41
C SER A 93 20.46 -0.13 -14.87
N SER A 94 19.43 0.13 -15.68
CA SER A 94 18.99 1.47 -16.09
C SER A 94 17.47 1.62 -15.89
N GLY A 95 17.08 2.77 -15.39
CA GLY A 95 15.69 3.14 -15.17
C GLY A 95 14.87 3.14 -16.45
N GLU A 96 13.61 2.75 -16.32
CA GLU A 96 12.65 2.63 -17.41
C GLU A 96 12.40 3.95 -18.18
N TRP A 97 12.60 5.09 -17.52
CA TRP A 97 12.43 6.42 -18.09
C TRP A 97 13.71 6.96 -18.74
N ALA A 98 14.86 6.32 -18.53
CA ALA A 98 16.15 6.83 -18.99
C ALA A 98 16.24 7.09 -20.51
N PRO A 99 15.75 6.21 -21.41
CA PRO A 99 15.77 6.49 -22.85
C PRO A 99 14.95 7.74 -23.22
N LEU A 100 13.76 7.86 -22.63
CA LEU A 100 12.88 9.00 -22.86
C LEU A 100 13.52 10.31 -22.36
N VAL A 101 14.06 10.31 -21.14
CA VAL A 101 14.71 11.46 -20.51
C VAL A 101 15.85 11.97 -21.39
N ARG A 102 16.73 11.07 -21.86
CA ARG A 102 17.84 11.42 -22.74
C ARG A 102 17.36 11.98 -24.08
N SER A 103 16.28 11.43 -24.66
CA SER A 103 15.71 11.91 -25.93
C SER A 103 15.16 13.35 -25.85
N LEU A 104 14.75 13.78 -24.66
CA LEU A 104 14.19 15.12 -24.40
C LEU A 104 15.25 16.12 -23.93
N GLY A 105 16.53 15.76 -23.94
CA GLY A 105 17.61 16.61 -23.41
C GLY A 105 17.56 16.78 -21.89
N GLY A 106 16.92 15.84 -21.19
CA GLY A 106 16.85 15.80 -19.74
C GLY A 106 18.04 15.09 -19.09
N ARG A 107 17.98 14.94 -17.77
CA ARG A 107 19.05 14.31 -16.97
C ARG A 107 18.53 13.10 -16.19
N VAL A 108 19.27 11.99 -16.28
CA VAL A 108 19.07 10.82 -15.42
C VAL A 108 20.07 10.91 -14.27
N ILE A 109 19.55 10.77 -13.06
CA ILE A 109 20.27 10.85 -11.79
C ILE A 109 20.20 9.46 -11.16
N GLU A 110 21.25 8.67 -11.32
CA GLU A 110 21.30 7.31 -10.80
C GLU A 110 21.63 7.33 -9.30
N ALA A 111 20.87 6.61 -8.48
CA ALA A 111 21.17 6.44 -7.06
C ALA A 111 22.59 5.90 -6.86
N GLY A 112 23.33 6.52 -5.95
CA GLY A 112 24.74 6.21 -5.69
C GLY A 112 25.75 6.96 -6.57
N SER A 113 25.34 7.49 -7.74
CA SER A 113 26.20 8.33 -8.59
C SER A 113 26.08 9.82 -8.26
N PHE A 114 24.90 10.24 -7.79
CA PHE A 114 24.58 11.59 -7.40
C PHE A 114 24.01 11.57 -5.98
N THR A 115 24.50 12.49 -5.15
CA THR A 115 24.09 12.61 -3.75
C THR A 115 23.20 13.84 -3.60
N LEU A 116 21.93 13.60 -3.30
CA LEU A 116 21.01 14.68 -2.97
C LEU A 116 21.38 15.19 -1.57
N ASN A 117 21.57 16.50 -1.40
CA ASN A 117 21.85 17.05 -0.07
C ASN A 117 20.54 17.34 0.70
N PRO A 118 20.16 16.54 1.72
CA PRO A 118 18.91 16.72 2.46
C PRO A 118 18.92 17.94 3.38
N VAL A 119 20.10 18.50 3.67
CA VAL A 119 20.29 19.65 4.56
C VAL A 119 20.85 20.87 3.84
N SER A 120 20.61 20.93 2.53
CA SER A 120 20.98 22.07 1.69
C SER A 120 20.51 23.39 2.32
N PRO A 121 21.35 24.44 2.34
CA PRO A 121 20.98 25.75 2.88
C PRO A 121 19.87 26.46 2.07
N LEU A 122 19.53 25.92 0.89
CA LEU A 122 18.38 26.39 0.09
C LEU A 122 17.03 25.97 0.69
N PHE A 123 17.02 24.99 1.60
CA PHE A 123 15.84 24.58 2.34
C PHE A 123 15.64 25.43 3.62
N THR A 124 14.39 25.67 3.99
CA THR A 124 14.09 26.26 5.31
C THR A 124 14.49 25.29 6.42
N THR A 125 14.67 25.78 7.64
CA THR A 125 15.09 24.93 8.77
C THR A 125 14.07 23.83 9.05
N GLU A 126 12.77 24.12 8.92
CA GLU A 126 11.69 23.16 9.12
C GLU A 126 11.73 22.03 8.08
N VAL A 127 12.08 22.37 6.83
CA VAL A 127 12.22 21.39 5.75
C VAL A 127 13.44 20.50 6.00
N ARG A 128 14.57 21.08 6.39
CA ARG A 128 15.79 20.31 6.75
C ARG A 128 15.50 19.35 7.90
N GLU A 129 14.81 19.82 8.94
CA GLU A 129 14.39 18.98 10.06
C GLU A 129 13.46 17.86 9.62
N GLN A 130 12.43 18.15 8.82
CA GLN A 130 11.49 17.15 8.32
C GLN A 130 12.21 16.09 7.48
N LEU A 131 13.13 16.48 6.61
CA LEU A 131 13.88 15.55 5.78
C LEU A 131 14.79 14.64 6.60
N VAL A 132 15.59 15.21 7.50
CA VAL A 132 16.49 14.42 8.35
C VAL A 132 15.68 13.49 9.27
N ARG A 133 14.54 13.96 9.80
CA ARG A 133 13.61 13.12 10.55
C ARG A 133 13.11 11.94 9.72
N THR A 134 12.69 12.17 8.47
CA THR A 134 12.24 11.09 7.58
C THR A 134 13.36 10.10 7.28
N LEU A 135 14.61 10.56 7.09
CA LEU A 135 15.76 9.66 6.92
C LEU A 135 15.98 8.78 8.15
N ILE A 136 15.94 9.35 9.35
CA ILE A 136 16.07 8.60 10.60
C ILE A 136 14.95 7.57 10.73
N LEU A 137 13.69 7.98 10.56
CA LEU A 137 12.52 7.12 10.72
C LEU A 137 12.46 6.00 9.66
N ALA A 138 13.01 6.22 8.47
CA ALA A 138 13.03 5.21 7.42
C ALA A 138 13.94 4.03 7.79
N VAL A 139 15.03 4.28 8.52
CA VAL A 139 16.04 3.27 8.84
C VAL A 139 15.85 2.71 10.25
N GLU A 140 15.56 3.57 11.23
CA GLU A 140 15.34 3.22 12.62
C GLU A 140 14.10 3.98 13.17
N PRO A 141 12.88 3.45 12.98
CA PRO A 141 11.65 4.12 13.42
C PRO A 141 11.63 4.46 14.92
N GLY A 142 12.28 3.65 15.75
CA GLY A 142 12.37 3.85 17.21
C GLY A 142 13.42 4.85 17.66
N ALA A 143 14.29 5.35 16.77
CA ALA A 143 15.40 6.22 17.12
C ALA A 143 15.02 7.71 17.23
N PHE A 144 13.76 8.08 17.01
CA PHE A 144 13.33 9.48 16.95
C PHE A 144 12.16 9.79 17.90
N ASP A 145 12.49 10.29 19.10
CA ASP A 145 11.55 10.79 20.09
C ASP A 145 11.61 12.33 20.23
N HIS A 146 10.93 12.91 21.23
CA HIS A 146 10.97 14.36 21.44
C HIS A 146 12.34 14.88 21.89
N HIS A 147 13.17 14.02 22.50
CA HIS A 147 14.54 14.38 22.89
C HIS A 147 15.45 14.45 21.66
N ALA A 148 15.41 13.42 20.82
CA ALA A 148 16.11 13.37 19.53
C ALA A 148 15.67 14.51 18.60
N ALA A 149 14.38 14.84 18.56
CA ALA A 149 13.88 15.99 17.82
C ALA A 149 14.52 17.30 18.28
N HIS A 150 14.64 17.52 19.60
CA HIS A 150 15.28 18.71 20.14
C HIS A 150 16.79 18.75 19.86
N ALA A 151 17.47 17.60 19.98
CA ALA A 151 18.89 17.47 19.65
C ALA A 151 19.15 17.76 18.17
N LEU A 152 18.29 17.26 17.27
CA LEU A 152 18.36 17.53 15.83
C LEU A 152 18.16 19.03 15.53
N GLN A 153 17.14 19.66 16.13
CA GLN A 153 16.92 21.11 15.98
C GLN A 153 18.15 21.91 16.40
N HIS A 154 18.79 21.54 17.51
CA HIS A 154 20.03 22.16 17.96
C HIS A 154 21.17 21.92 16.95
N ALA A 155 21.36 20.67 16.52
CA ALA A 155 22.39 20.31 15.54
C ALA A 155 22.24 21.05 14.21
N LEU A 156 21.02 21.27 13.72
CA LEU A 156 20.74 22.01 12.48
C LEU A 156 21.11 23.50 12.53
N THR A 157 21.32 24.06 13.72
CA THR A 157 21.84 25.43 13.88
C THR A 157 23.37 25.52 13.76
N HIS A 158 24.06 24.38 13.84
CA HIS A 158 25.50 24.34 13.80
C HIS A 158 26.03 24.72 12.40
N PRO A 159 27.14 25.46 12.27
CA PRO A 159 27.68 25.87 10.96
C PRO A 159 28.04 24.71 10.03
N LYS A 160 28.36 23.53 10.58
CA LYS A 160 28.61 22.31 9.80
C LYS A 160 27.34 21.66 9.25
N ALA A 161 26.14 22.04 9.69
CA ALA A 161 24.87 21.45 9.27
C ALA A 161 24.43 21.88 7.84
N THR A 162 25.40 21.89 6.92
CA THR A 162 25.25 22.08 5.48
C THR A 162 25.40 20.76 4.71
N SER A 163 25.84 19.69 5.38
CA SER A 163 25.92 18.32 4.86
C SER A 163 25.44 17.32 5.91
N LEU A 164 25.07 16.10 5.48
CA LEU A 164 24.61 15.07 6.41
C LEU A 164 25.69 14.68 7.42
N ASN A 165 26.94 14.54 6.95
CA ASN A 165 28.11 14.32 7.81
C ASN A 165 28.25 15.41 8.88
N GLY A 166 28.05 16.67 8.50
CA GLY A 166 28.14 17.77 9.44
C GLY A 166 27.00 17.84 10.45
N VAL A 167 25.83 17.26 10.14
CA VAL A 167 24.74 17.05 11.11
C VAL A 167 25.07 15.92 12.07
N VAL A 168 25.62 14.81 11.58
CA VAL A 168 26.10 13.71 12.43
C VAL A 168 27.17 14.21 13.40
N ASP A 169 28.18 14.94 12.90
CA ASP A 169 29.20 15.61 13.73
C ASP A 169 28.58 16.48 14.83
N ALA A 170 27.56 17.27 14.47
CA ALA A 170 26.89 18.20 15.39
C ALA A 170 25.99 17.48 16.43
N LEU A 171 25.51 16.28 16.13
CA LEU A 171 24.77 15.43 17.07
C LEU A 171 25.72 14.69 18.03
N VAL A 172 26.86 14.20 17.53
CA VAL A 172 27.87 13.49 18.33
C VAL A 172 28.67 14.45 19.22
N THR A 173 29.03 15.62 18.68
CA THR A 173 29.81 16.66 19.37
C THR A 173 29.06 18.00 19.41
N PRO A 174 27.94 18.10 20.17
CA PRO A 174 27.14 19.32 20.21
C PRO A 174 27.83 20.43 20.99
N GLU A 175 27.67 21.67 20.53
CA GLU A 175 28.07 22.86 21.29
C GLU A 175 27.06 23.14 22.42
N ALA A 176 27.52 23.75 23.51
CA ALA A 176 26.66 24.10 24.64
C ALA A 176 25.62 25.15 24.22
N GLY A 177 24.34 24.88 24.53
CA GLY A 177 23.23 25.79 24.26
C GLY A 177 22.46 26.13 25.54
N ARG A 178 21.12 26.13 25.45
CA ARG A 178 20.25 26.18 26.64
C ARG A 178 20.40 24.95 27.53
N TRP A 179 20.82 23.84 26.95
CA TRP A 179 21.08 22.57 27.64
C TRP A 179 22.58 22.27 27.66
N PRO A 180 23.08 21.57 28.71
CA PRO A 180 24.46 21.12 28.77
C PRO A 180 24.79 20.14 27.63
N VAL A 181 26.03 20.17 27.15
CA VAL A 181 26.56 19.26 26.10
C VAL A 181 26.23 17.80 26.41
N ALA A 182 26.47 17.35 27.64
CA ALA A 182 26.22 15.96 28.04
C ALA A 182 24.78 15.50 27.78
N LYS A 183 23.78 16.36 28.00
CA LYS A 183 22.37 16.03 27.71
C LYS A 183 22.07 16.05 26.22
N LEU A 184 22.64 17.00 25.48
CA LEU A 184 22.43 17.08 24.03
C LEU A 184 23.04 15.86 23.33
N THR A 185 24.20 15.40 23.77
CA THR A 185 24.84 14.17 23.26
C THR A 185 23.98 12.95 23.56
N GLU A 186 23.50 12.79 24.80
CA GLU A 186 22.60 11.69 25.21
C GLU A 186 21.33 11.65 24.35
N TRP A 187 20.70 12.82 24.10
CA TRP A 187 19.49 12.90 23.30
C TRP A 187 19.72 12.70 21.81
N GLY A 188 20.90 13.09 21.30
CA GLY A 188 21.26 12.99 19.89
C GLY A 188 21.82 11.63 19.47
N GLU A 189 22.21 10.78 20.43
CA GLU A 189 22.91 9.51 20.17
C GLU A 189 22.14 8.58 19.23
N GLY A 190 20.87 8.32 19.50
CA GLY A 190 20.03 7.46 18.65
C GLY A 190 19.88 8.00 17.23
N ALA A 191 19.67 9.31 17.10
CA ALA A 191 19.58 9.97 15.80
C ALA A 191 20.92 9.93 15.03
N ALA A 192 22.04 10.12 15.72
CA ALA A 192 23.37 10.04 15.13
C ALA A 192 23.68 8.63 14.61
N ILE A 193 23.35 7.58 15.38
CA ILE A 193 23.51 6.18 14.98
C ILE A 193 22.60 5.84 13.78
N ALA A 194 21.36 6.32 13.77
CA ALA A 194 20.48 6.10 12.63
C ALA A 194 21.02 6.78 11.36
N LEU A 195 21.51 8.02 11.49
CA LEU A 195 22.12 8.75 10.37
C LEU A 195 23.46 8.18 9.92
N SER A 196 24.22 7.53 10.81
CA SER A 196 25.50 6.93 10.45
C SER A 196 25.35 5.80 9.43
N ARG A 197 24.16 5.18 9.33
CA ARG A 197 23.86 4.19 8.28
C ARG A 197 23.94 4.79 6.87
N PHE A 198 23.70 6.10 6.72
CA PHE A 198 23.82 6.85 5.45
C PHE A 198 25.20 7.46 5.21
N THR A 199 26.06 7.59 6.24
CA THR A 199 27.38 8.22 6.11
C THR A 199 28.54 7.22 6.15
N GLU A 200 28.41 6.18 6.97
CA GLU A 200 29.44 5.17 7.23
C GLU A 200 28.93 3.73 6.97
N GLY A 201 27.62 3.55 6.90
CA GLY A 201 26.98 2.25 6.78
C GLY A 201 26.61 1.83 5.35
N SER A 202 25.68 0.87 5.26
CA SER A 202 25.26 0.24 4.00
C SER A 202 24.54 1.17 3.02
N LEU A 203 24.16 2.39 3.45
CA LEU A 203 23.45 3.38 2.64
C LEU A 203 24.33 4.59 2.27
N GLN A 204 25.66 4.45 2.42
CA GLN A 204 26.64 5.42 1.96
C GLN A 204 26.50 5.68 0.44
N GLY A 205 26.76 6.92 0.03
CA GLY A 205 26.69 7.38 -1.35
C GLY A 205 25.31 7.87 -1.79
N LEU A 206 24.31 7.87 -0.91
CA LEU A 206 22.97 8.37 -1.21
C LEU A 206 22.80 9.86 -0.85
N PHE A 207 23.32 10.29 0.30
CA PHE A 207 23.10 11.63 0.85
C PHE A 207 24.37 12.32 1.40
N ASP A 208 25.50 11.60 1.46
CA ASP A 208 26.70 11.96 2.23
C ASP A 208 27.94 12.29 1.38
N GLY A 209 27.79 12.34 0.04
CA GLY A 209 28.89 12.64 -0.88
C GLY A 209 29.48 14.04 -0.69
N GLN A 210 30.78 14.20 -0.97
CA GLN A 210 31.46 15.51 -0.89
C GLN A 210 30.86 16.54 -1.86
N ASP A 211 30.32 16.07 -2.99
CA ASP A 211 29.64 16.88 -4.01
C ASP A 211 28.10 16.89 -3.85
N ALA A 212 27.59 16.53 -2.67
CA ALA A 212 26.16 16.49 -2.41
C ALA A 212 25.53 17.87 -2.67
N SER A 213 24.65 17.92 -3.66
CA SER A 213 24.10 19.16 -4.20
C SER A 213 22.62 19.00 -4.53
N LEU A 214 21.98 20.10 -4.89
CA LEU A 214 20.63 20.05 -5.43
C LEU A 214 20.69 19.90 -6.96
N PRO A 215 19.80 19.08 -7.56
CA PRO A 215 19.71 18.98 -9.00
C PRO A 215 19.36 20.32 -9.67
N GLU A 216 19.68 20.41 -10.97
CA GLU A 216 19.24 21.47 -11.87
C GLU A 216 17.70 21.57 -11.89
N THR A 217 17.16 22.77 -12.14
CA THR A 217 15.70 23.03 -12.04
C THR A 217 15.05 23.50 -13.36
N ASP A 218 15.86 23.75 -14.39
CA ASP A 218 15.45 24.29 -15.69
C ASP A 218 15.45 23.24 -16.82
N LEU A 219 15.78 21.99 -16.52
CA LEU A 219 15.74 20.89 -17.50
C LEU A 219 14.30 20.48 -17.87
N PRO A 220 14.04 20.03 -19.13
CA PRO A 220 12.72 19.55 -19.55
C PRO A 220 12.22 18.36 -18.75
N ILE A 221 13.12 17.45 -18.40
CA ILE A 221 12.80 16.28 -17.59
C ILE A 221 14.00 15.82 -16.77
N ILE A 222 13.76 15.42 -15.53
CA ILE A 222 14.77 14.85 -14.63
C ILE A 222 14.21 13.52 -14.13
N SER A 223 14.98 12.45 -14.25
CA SER A 223 14.62 11.15 -13.66
C SER A 223 15.60 10.79 -12.55
N PHE A 224 15.07 10.46 -11.37
CA PHE A 224 15.81 9.85 -10.28
C PHE A 224 15.67 8.34 -10.38
N ASP A 225 16.73 7.68 -10.81
CA ASP A 225 16.75 6.26 -11.12
C ASP A 225 17.21 5.45 -9.91
N PHE A 226 16.28 4.69 -9.35
CA PHE A 226 16.49 3.79 -8.22
C PHE A 226 16.56 2.32 -8.63
N SER A 227 16.58 2.01 -9.94
CA SER A 227 16.53 0.64 -10.47
C SER A 227 17.69 -0.27 -10.03
N ARG A 228 18.81 0.33 -9.60
CA ARG A 228 19.99 -0.40 -9.07
C ARG A 228 19.91 -0.71 -7.58
N MET A 229 18.95 -0.13 -6.86
CA MET A 229 18.77 -0.38 -5.44
C MET A 229 17.91 -1.63 -5.23
N ASP A 230 18.13 -2.32 -4.11
CA ASP A 230 17.20 -3.38 -3.68
C ASP A 230 15.81 -2.77 -3.45
N ARG A 231 14.78 -3.39 -4.03
CA ARG A 231 13.38 -2.91 -3.98
C ARG A 231 12.84 -2.90 -2.55
N ASN A 232 13.37 -3.76 -1.68
CA ASN A 232 12.99 -3.83 -0.28
C ASN A 232 13.88 -2.93 0.60
N SER A 233 14.75 -2.12 0.01
CA SER A 233 15.63 -1.24 0.75
C SER A 233 14.84 -0.16 1.49
N PRO A 234 15.04 0.01 2.82
CA PRO A 234 14.43 1.10 3.57
C PRO A 234 14.85 2.50 3.07
N ALA A 235 15.89 2.57 2.24
CA ALA A 235 16.36 3.83 1.66
C ALA A 235 15.47 4.35 0.53
N ILE A 236 14.66 3.52 -0.14
CA ILE A 236 13.80 3.97 -1.24
C ILE A 236 12.76 4.99 -0.74
N PRO A 237 11.93 4.70 0.29
CA PRO A 237 10.98 5.69 0.81
C PRO A 237 11.66 7.00 1.25
N ALA A 238 12.85 6.91 1.85
CA ALA A 238 13.67 8.07 2.23
C ALA A 238 14.08 8.91 1.01
N LEU A 239 14.59 8.29 -0.05
CA LEU A 239 14.97 8.96 -1.29
C LEU A 239 13.75 9.58 -1.99
N MET A 240 12.66 8.83 -2.12
CA MET A 240 11.43 9.34 -2.73
C MET A 240 10.90 10.56 -1.95
N SER A 241 11.00 10.54 -0.61
CA SER A 241 10.64 11.67 0.26
C SER A 241 11.54 12.88 0.01
N ALA A 242 12.86 12.66 -0.06
CA ALA A 242 13.84 13.71 -0.27
C ALA A 242 13.67 14.38 -1.63
N VAL A 243 13.47 13.58 -2.69
CA VAL A 243 13.18 14.08 -4.04
C VAL A 243 11.86 14.83 -4.08
N SER A 244 10.79 14.30 -3.46
CA SER A 244 9.49 14.96 -3.44
C SER A 244 9.52 16.29 -2.67
N CYS A 245 10.32 16.36 -1.60
CA CYS A 245 10.51 17.59 -0.85
C CYS A 245 11.37 18.62 -1.60
N TRP A 246 12.46 18.19 -2.25
CA TRP A 246 13.23 19.04 -3.15
C TRP A 246 12.34 19.59 -4.27
N ALA A 247 11.51 18.71 -4.87
CA ALA A 247 10.56 19.08 -5.89
C ALA A 247 9.63 20.21 -5.38
N GLU A 248 9.01 20.00 -4.22
CA GLU A 248 8.10 20.96 -3.60
C GLU A 248 8.76 22.31 -3.27
N GLN A 249 9.92 22.27 -2.63
CA GLN A 249 10.49 23.45 -1.98
C GLN A 249 11.43 24.25 -2.88
N VAL A 250 12.06 23.61 -3.86
CA VAL A 250 13.08 24.22 -4.71
C VAL A 250 12.64 24.21 -6.16
N TRP A 251 12.38 23.04 -6.73
CA TRP A 251 12.08 22.92 -8.16
C TRP A 251 10.82 23.69 -8.56
N LEU A 252 9.70 23.51 -7.85
CA LEU A 252 8.44 24.20 -8.16
C LEU A 252 8.58 25.73 -8.11
N ARG A 253 9.45 26.26 -7.26
CA ARG A 253 9.67 27.71 -7.10
C ARG A 253 10.60 28.30 -8.15
N GLN A 254 11.57 27.52 -8.62
CA GLN A 254 12.62 27.98 -9.52
C GLN A 254 12.32 27.69 -10.99
N SER A 255 11.61 26.60 -11.26
CA SER A 255 11.26 26.20 -12.62
C SER A 255 10.50 27.32 -13.33
N THR A 256 10.78 27.51 -14.61
CA THR A 256 10.13 28.50 -15.47
C THR A 256 9.00 27.91 -16.33
N ALA A 257 8.70 26.62 -16.17
CA ALA A 257 7.69 25.94 -16.98
C ALA A 257 6.27 26.45 -16.71
N VAL A 258 5.43 26.35 -17.74
CA VAL A 258 4.00 26.72 -17.64
C VAL A 258 3.26 25.77 -16.71
N HIS A 259 3.61 24.49 -16.75
CA HIS A 259 3.07 23.43 -15.90
C HIS A 259 4.12 22.36 -15.65
N ARG A 260 3.98 21.64 -14.53
CA ARG A 260 4.98 20.67 -14.04
C ARG A 260 4.31 19.33 -13.73
N HIS A 261 5.06 18.25 -13.89
CA HIS A 261 4.64 16.89 -13.59
C HIS A 261 5.59 16.25 -12.59
N LEU A 262 5.08 15.75 -11.47
CA LEU A 262 5.82 14.87 -10.58
C LEU A 262 5.30 13.45 -10.78
N VAL A 263 6.10 12.62 -11.45
CA VAL A 263 5.77 11.23 -11.76
C VAL A 263 6.33 10.34 -10.66
N LEU A 264 5.45 9.53 -10.05
CA LEU A 264 5.79 8.59 -9.00
C LEU A 264 5.55 7.17 -9.51
N GLU A 265 6.60 6.48 -9.94
CA GLU A 265 6.53 5.05 -10.25
C GLU A 265 6.55 4.23 -8.95
N GLU A 266 5.66 3.25 -8.90
CA GLU A 266 5.54 2.29 -7.80
C GLU A 266 5.30 2.96 -6.44
N ALA A 267 4.42 3.95 -6.47
CA ALA A 267 4.20 4.87 -5.35
C ALA A 267 3.64 4.20 -4.08
N TRP A 268 3.21 2.94 -4.10
CA TRP A 268 2.71 2.28 -2.88
C TRP A 268 3.77 2.29 -1.75
N GLN A 269 5.05 2.18 -2.09
CA GLN A 269 6.16 2.24 -1.12
C GLN A 269 6.22 3.57 -0.37
N ILE A 270 5.97 4.68 -1.07
CA ILE A 270 5.98 6.02 -0.47
C ILE A 270 4.67 6.32 0.27
N LEU A 271 3.55 5.77 -0.22
CA LEU A 271 2.22 6.04 0.32
C LEU A 271 1.91 5.28 1.62
N LEU A 272 2.54 4.12 1.84
CA LEU A 272 2.42 3.37 3.09
C LEU A 272 3.24 3.99 4.24
N SER A 273 4.24 4.82 3.95
CA SER A 273 5.00 5.55 4.96
C SER A 273 4.17 6.70 5.55
N PRO A 274 3.89 6.73 6.88
CA PRO A 274 3.12 7.82 7.47
C PRO A 274 3.72 9.20 7.23
N ALA A 275 5.05 9.34 7.41
CA ALA A 275 5.76 10.60 7.24
C ALA A 275 5.72 11.14 5.81
N THR A 276 5.66 10.25 4.82
CA THR A 276 5.69 10.65 3.40
C THR A 276 4.30 10.75 2.79
N SER A 277 3.34 9.97 3.26
CA SER A 277 1.94 10.08 2.87
C SER A 277 1.38 11.48 3.10
N GLU A 278 1.75 12.13 4.21
CA GLU A 278 1.35 13.52 4.52
C GLU A 278 1.95 14.52 3.51
N LEU A 279 3.20 14.31 3.09
CA LEU A 279 3.85 15.14 2.07
C LEU A 279 3.15 15.00 0.72
N ILE A 280 2.85 13.77 0.30
CA ILE A 280 2.14 13.54 -0.97
C ILE A 280 0.71 14.10 -0.92
N GLN A 281 -0.01 13.91 0.18
CA GLN A 281 -1.34 14.52 0.36
C GLN A 281 -1.28 16.05 0.28
N ARG A 282 -0.25 16.67 0.87
CA ARG A 282 -0.01 18.11 0.78
C ARG A 282 0.25 18.54 -0.66
N LEU A 283 1.09 17.80 -1.40
CA LEU A 283 1.35 18.06 -2.82
C LEU A 283 0.08 17.97 -3.65
N VAL A 284 -0.75 16.94 -3.46
CA VAL A 284 -2.03 16.81 -4.18
C VAL A 284 -2.98 17.95 -3.86
N LYS A 285 -3.12 18.34 -2.59
CA LYS A 285 -3.98 19.46 -2.18
C LYS A 285 -3.50 20.80 -2.73
N ASN A 286 -2.20 20.99 -2.86
CA ASN A 286 -1.59 22.23 -3.35
C ASN A 286 -1.29 22.23 -4.85
N ALA A 287 -1.47 21.09 -5.53
CA ALA A 287 -1.13 20.86 -6.94
C ALA A 287 -1.64 21.98 -7.86
N ARG A 288 -2.91 22.36 -7.68
CA ARG A 288 -3.55 23.45 -8.44
C ARG A 288 -2.84 24.79 -8.27
N LYS A 289 -2.52 25.18 -7.03
CA LYS A 289 -1.85 26.47 -6.77
C LYS A 289 -0.41 26.49 -7.26
N ALA A 290 0.23 25.32 -7.31
CA ALA A 290 1.61 25.16 -7.70
C ALA A 290 1.83 24.94 -9.20
N GLY A 291 0.75 24.82 -10.00
CA GLY A 291 0.88 24.43 -11.42
C GLY A 291 1.57 23.06 -11.57
N LEU A 292 1.16 22.10 -10.73
CA LEU A 292 1.72 20.76 -10.63
C LEU A 292 0.63 19.72 -10.92
N SER A 293 0.97 18.69 -11.67
CA SER A 293 0.25 17.42 -11.74
C SER A 293 1.04 16.35 -11.02
N LEU A 294 0.40 15.64 -10.09
CA LEU A 294 0.98 14.42 -9.54
C LEU A 294 0.52 13.24 -10.41
N ASP A 295 1.48 12.50 -10.96
CA ASP A 295 1.23 11.37 -11.86
C ASP A 295 1.68 10.08 -11.20
N VAL A 296 0.73 9.37 -10.60
CA VAL A 296 1.00 8.18 -9.80
C VAL A 296 0.81 6.94 -10.66
N VAL A 297 1.83 6.09 -10.72
CA VAL A 297 1.80 4.82 -11.48
C VAL A 297 1.99 3.66 -10.50
N MET A 298 1.06 2.71 -10.51
CA MET A 298 1.11 1.52 -9.64
C MET A 298 0.48 0.30 -10.33
N HIS A 299 0.79 -0.89 -9.82
CA HIS A 299 0.31 -2.16 -10.36
C HIS A 299 -1.10 -2.46 -9.90
N THR A 300 -1.31 -2.46 -8.59
CA THR A 300 -2.60 -2.69 -7.96
C THR A 300 -2.89 -1.58 -6.96
N LEU A 301 -4.17 -1.26 -6.81
CA LEU A 301 -4.70 -0.39 -5.78
C LEU A 301 -4.70 -1.09 -4.41
N SER A 302 -4.82 -2.42 -4.41
CA SER A 302 -4.77 -3.27 -3.22
C SER A 302 -3.44 -3.14 -2.45
N ASP A 303 -2.34 -2.83 -3.13
CA ASP A 303 -1.02 -2.58 -2.52
C ASP A 303 -1.03 -1.41 -1.51
N LEU A 304 -2.02 -0.50 -1.57
CA LEU A 304 -2.15 0.62 -0.63
C LEU A 304 -2.78 0.21 0.71
N GLY A 305 -3.36 -0.99 0.81
CA GLY A 305 -4.16 -1.40 1.96
C GLY A 305 -5.39 -0.52 2.17
N GLU A 306 -5.88 -0.49 3.40
CA GLU A 306 -7.02 0.36 3.81
C GLU A 306 -6.56 1.70 4.42
N GLY A 307 -7.40 2.73 4.32
CA GLY A 307 -7.21 4.01 5.02
C GLY A 307 -6.62 5.13 4.17
N LYS A 308 -5.79 5.99 4.80
CA LYS A 308 -5.36 7.29 4.23
C LYS A 308 -4.63 7.17 2.88
N ALA A 309 -3.87 6.10 2.68
CA ALA A 309 -3.15 5.86 1.42
C ALA A 309 -4.14 5.61 0.27
N GLN A 310 -5.18 4.82 0.52
CA GLN A 310 -6.25 4.55 -0.44
C GLN A 310 -7.12 5.80 -0.70
N ASP A 311 -7.34 6.64 0.32
CA ASP A 311 -8.05 7.91 0.16
C ASP A 311 -7.33 8.90 -0.78
N LEU A 312 -6.00 8.83 -0.89
CA LEU A 312 -5.26 9.63 -1.85
C LEU A 312 -5.63 9.28 -3.30
N ALA A 313 -5.92 8.02 -3.61
CA ALA A 313 -6.35 7.60 -4.93
C ALA A 313 -7.65 8.31 -5.35
N LYS A 314 -8.55 8.60 -4.41
CA LYS A 314 -9.79 9.36 -4.65
C LYS A 314 -9.54 10.83 -5.00
N LEU A 315 -8.39 11.38 -4.63
CA LEU A 315 -8.01 12.77 -4.96
C LEU A 315 -7.48 12.91 -6.40
N CYS A 316 -7.23 11.79 -7.09
CA CYS A 316 -6.89 11.78 -8.51
C CYS A 316 -8.18 11.79 -9.34
N GLU A 317 -8.42 12.87 -10.08
CA GLU A 317 -9.62 12.99 -10.91
C GLU A 317 -9.46 12.36 -12.30
N ILE A 318 -8.21 12.11 -12.70
CA ILE A 318 -7.88 11.40 -13.92
C ILE A 318 -7.40 10.02 -13.51
N VAL A 319 -8.09 8.98 -13.97
CA VAL A 319 -7.66 7.61 -13.74
C VAL A 319 -7.62 6.88 -15.06
N HIS A 320 -6.54 6.16 -15.33
CA HIS A 320 -6.54 5.13 -16.36
C HIS A 320 -6.24 3.75 -15.75
N VAL A 321 -7.05 2.78 -16.08
CA VAL A 321 -6.97 1.41 -15.58
C VAL A 321 -6.77 0.47 -16.75
N GLY A 322 -5.54 -0.02 -16.91
CA GLY A 322 -5.22 -1.07 -17.87
C GLY A 322 -5.65 -2.45 -17.37
N ARG A 323 -5.32 -3.49 -18.12
CA ARG A 323 -5.69 -4.87 -17.77
C ARG A 323 -5.23 -5.27 -16.36
N SER A 324 -6.16 -5.75 -15.52
CA SER A 324 -5.92 -6.29 -14.18
C SER A 324 -6.80 -7.53 -13.92
N THR A 325 -6.63 -8.20 -12.77
CA THR A 325 -7.50 -9.33 -12.42
C THR A 325 -8.94 -8.88 -12.14
N PRO A 326 -9.94 -9.78 -12.21
CA PRO A 326 -11.33 -9.44 -11.90
C PRO A 326 -11.52 -8.91 -10.47
N GLU A 327 -10.80 -9.46 -9.49
CA GLU A 327 -10.86 -9.01 -8.10
C GLU A 327 -10.38 -7.56 -7.97
N GLU A 328 -9.22 -7.27 -8.58
CA GLU A 328 -8.65 -5.93 -8.58
C GLU A 328 -9.54 -4.93 -9.32
N ALA A 329 -10.13 -5.34 -10.45
CA ALA A 329 -11.07 -4.52 -11.20
C ALA A 329 -12.31 -4.15 -10.34
N ALA A 330 -12.81 -5.08 -9.52
CA ALA A 330 -13.93 -4.82 -8.62
C ALA A 330 -13.57 -3.83 -7.51
N ILE A 331 -12.38 -3.95 -6.91
CA ILE A 331 -11.86 -3.02 -5.88
C ILE A 331 -11.73 -1.61 -6.46
N VAL A 332 -11.06 -1.49 -7.60
CA VAL A 332 -10.89 -0.22 -8.32
C VAL A 332 -12.24 0.39 -8.71
N GLY A 333 -13.16 -0.46 -9.19
CA GLY A 333 -14.51 -0.05 -9.55
C GLY A 333 -15.31 0.51 -8.37
N HIS A 334 -15.25 -0.17 -7.23
CA HIS A 334 -15.91 0.27 -6.01
C HIS A 334 -15.33 1.58 -5.48
N LEU A 335 -13.99 1.70 -5.42
CA LEU A 335 -13.32 2.87 -4.86
C LEU A 335 -13.53 4.13 -5.72
N LEU A 336 -13.44 3.98 -7.04
CA LEU A 336 -13.44 5.09 -7.99
C LEU A 336 -14.82 5.37 -8.60
N GLY A 337 -15.84 4.59 -8.24
CA GLY A 337 -17.20 4.73 -8.75
C GLY A 337 -17.30 4.42 -10.25
N LEU A 338 -16.58 3.40 -10.73
CA LEU A 338 -16.70 2.97 -12.13
C LEU A 338 -18.02 2.21 -12.33
N PRO A 339 -18.70 2.39 -13.48
CA PRO A 339 -19.91 1.67 -13.79
C PRO A 339 -19.59 0.19 -14.05
N ALA A 340 -20.54 -0.70 -13.75
CA ALA A 340 -20.36 -2.15 -13.89
C ALA A 340 -19.81 -2.57 -15.25
N TRP A 341 -20.32 -1.98 -16.34
CA TRP A 341 -19.83 -2.28 -17.69
C TRP A 341 -18.34 -1.95 -17.88
N ALA A 342 -17.82 -0.92 -17.22
CA ALA A 342 -16.40 -0.56 -17.32
C ALA A 342 -15.55 -1.53 -16.51
N VAL A 343 -16.00 -1.89 -15.31
CA VAL A 343 -15.37 -2.89 -14.44
C VAL A 343 -15.27 -4.24 -15.14
N ASP A 344 -16.36 -4.70 -15.74
CA ASP A 344 -16.42 -5.98 -16.47
C ASP A 344 -15.45 -6.02 -17.66
N ARG A 345 -15.07 -4.87 -18.22
CA ARG A 345 -14.15 -4.81 -19.36
C ARG A 345 -12.68 -4.85 -18.96
N ILE A 346 -12.32 -4.37 -17.77
CA ILE A 346 -10.91 -4.26 -17.32
C ILE A 346 -10.11 -5.57 -17.51
N PRO A 347 -10.61 -6.76 -17.12
CA PRO A 347 -9.83 -8.00 -17.26
C PRO A 347 -9.57 -8.43 -18.71
N THR A 348 -10.36 -7.91 -19.66
CA THR A 348 -10.33 -8.29 -21.08
C THR A 348 -9.59 -7.29 -21.97
N LEU A 349 -9.03 -6.22 -21.40
CA LEU A 349 -8.35 -5.18 -22.16
C LEU A 349 -7.06 -5.68 -22.80
N ASP A 350 -6.80 -5.30 -24.05
CA ASP A 350 -5.51 -5.56 -24.69
C ASP A 350 -4.43 -4.62 -24.14
N PRO A 351 -3.13 -4.98 -24.24
CA PRO A 351 -2.04 -4.07 -23.95
C PRO A 351 -2.20 -2.71 -24.65
N GLY A 352 -2.10 -1.62 -23.89
CA GLY A 352 -2.29 -0.26 -24.40
C GLY A 352 -3.75 0.19 -24.50
N GLN A 353 -4.71 -0.64 -24.11
CA GLN A 353 -6.09 -0.24 -23.84
C GLN A 353 -6.30 -0.02 -22.34
N ALA A 354 -7.03 1.03 -21.98
CA ALA A 354 -7.35 1.32 -20.59
C ALA A 354 -8.77 1.88 -20.48
N VAL A 355 -9.45 1.62 -19.35
CA VAL A 355 -10.61 2.38 -18.93
C VAL A 355 -10.12 3.73 -18.41
N TRP A 356 -10.55 4.82 -19.04
CA TRP A 356 -10.26 6.18 -18.62
C TRP A 356 -11.45 6.78 -17.90
N LYS A 357 -11.22 7.30 -16.69
CA LYS A 357 -12.12 8.18 -15.97
C LYS A 357 -11.51 9.58 -15.95
N VAL A 358 -12.27 10.58 -16.41
CA VAL A 358 -11.86 11.99 -16.39
C VAL A 358 -12.92 12.81 -15.66
N GLY A 359 -12.53 13.36 -14.51
CA GLY A 359 -13.46 14.07 -13.64
C GLY A 359 -14.54 13.14 -13.06
N PRO A 360 -15.75 13.67 -12.77
CA PRO A 360 -16.79 12.92 -12.07
C PRO A 360 -17.65 12.02 -12.99
N HIS A 361 -17.71 12.29 -14.29
CA HIS A 361 -18.75 11.71 -15.15
C HIS A 361 -18.26 11.09 -16.46
N HIS A 362 -17.06 11.44 -16.93
CA HIS A 362 -16.56 10.92 -18.19
C HIS A 362 -15.84 9.60 -17.97
N ILE A 363 -16.34 8.54 -18.60
CA ILE A 363 -15.75 7.21 -18.58
C ILE A 363 -15.76 6.65 -20.00
N ASP A 364 -14.61 6.19 -20.47
CA ASP A 364 -14.40 5.66 -21.82
C ASP A 364 -13.35 4.53 -21.79
N ILE A 365 -13.31 3.70 -22.84
CA ILE A 365 -12.21 2.78 -23.08
C ILE A 365 -11.35 3.37 -24.19
N VAL A 366 -10.11 3.73 -23.88
CA VAL A 366 -9.20 4.37 -24.84
C VAL A 366 -8.04 3.45 -25.13
N GLN A 367 -7.75 3.29 -26.43
CA GLN A 367 -6.53 2.68 -26.91
C GLN A 367 -5.48 3.76 -27.15
N THR A 368 -4.36 3.70 -26.44
CA THR A 368 -3.22 4.59 -26.63
C THR A 368 -2.60 4.35 -28.01
N ILE A 369 -2.50 5.41 -28.82
CA ILE A 369 -1.87 5.35 -30.15
C ILE A 369 -0.49 5.98 -30.05
N ARG A 370 0.52 5.28 -30.58
CA ARG A 370 1.94 5.68 -30.56
C ARG A 370 2.49 5.77 -31.96
N SER A 371 3.38 6.73 -32.19
CA SER A 371 4.29 6.73 -33.33
C SER A 371 5.36 5.63 -33.16
N GLU A 372 6.06 5.29 -34.25
CA GLU A 372 7.17 4.33 -34.20
C GLU A 372 8.29 4.79 -33.25
N GLU A 373 8.60 6.09 -33.24
CA GLU A 373 9.57 6.67 -32.32
C GLU A 373 9.14 6.51 -30.86
N GLU A 374 7.87 6.84 -30.55
CA GLU A 374 7.33 6.65 -29.19
C GLU A 374 7.30 5.17 -28.81
N ALA A 375 7.00 4.27 -29.75
CA ALA A 375 7.03 2.84 -29.48
C ALA A 375 8.44 2.39 -29.08
N ALA A 376 9.49 2.86 -29.78
CA ALA A 376 10.88 2.55 -29.45
C ALA A 376 11.33 3.13 -28.09
N LEU A 377 10.92 4.37 -27.77
CA LEU A 377 11.30 5.05 -26.51
C LEU A 377 10.54 4.53 -25.27
N THR A 378 9.38 3.89 -25.48
CA THR A 378 8.49 3.42 -24.39
C THR A 378 8.45 1.91 -24.26
N ASP A 379 9.39 1.22 -24.91
CA ASP A 379 9.44 -0.22 -24.95
C ASP A 379 10.07 -0.82 -23.68
N THR A 380 9.24 -1.42 -22.84
CA THR A 380 9.63 -2.01 -21.54
C THR A 380 9.58 -3.55 -21.57
N SER A 381 9.65 -4.16 -22.75
CA SER A 381 9.51 -5.62 -22.90
C SER A 381 10.45 -6.21 -23.95
N MET A 382 11.52 -5.48 -24.27
CA MET A 382 12.50 -5.88 -25.28
C MET A 382 13.10 -7.24 -24.96
N ARG A 383 13.49 -7.50 -23.70
CA ARG A 383 14.07 -8.80 -23.33
C ARG A 383 13.14 -9.98 -23.52
N ARG A 384 11.87 -9.86 -23.13
CA ARG A 384 10.90 -10.94 -23.32
C ARG A 384 10.74 -11.24 -24.81
N ARG A 385 10.68 -10.20 -25.65
CA ARG A 385 10.61 -10.38 -27.11
C ARG A 385 11.91 -10.94 -27.68
N MET A 386 13.07 -10.52 -27.22
CA MET A 386 14.37 -11.07 -27.65
C MET A 386 14.50 -12.53 -27.24
N ALA A 387 14.09 -12.91 -26.02
CA ALA A 387 14.06 -14.30 -25.58
C ALA A 387 13.05 -15.13 -26.40
N GLN A 388 11.85 -14.60 -26.68
CA GLN A 388 10.87 -15.24 -27.55
C GLN A 388 11.37 -15.38 -29.00
N GLN A 389 12.10 -14.38 -29.50
CA GLN A 389 12.72 -14.43 -30.83
C GLN A 389 13.88 -15.43 -30.87
N ALA A 390 14.72 -15.50 -29.84
CA ALA A 390 15.77 -16.51 -29.74
C ALA A 390 15.19 -17.93 -29.75
N VAL A 391 14.18 -18.18 -28.91
CA VAL A 391 13.46 -19.47 -28.88
C VAL A 391 12.76 -19.76 -30.22
N ALA A 392 12.20 -18.74 -30.89
CA ALA A 392 11.58 -18.92 -32.20
C ALA A 392 12.60 -19.19 -33.31
N VAL A 393 13.80 -18.60 -33.24
CA VAL A 393 14.90 -18.88 -34.17
C VAL A 393 15.43 -20.29 -33.96
N GLU A 394 15.67 -20.70 -32.70
CA GLU A 394 16.05 -22.08 -32.35
C GLU A 394 15.00 -23.09 -32.82
N ALA A 395 13.70 -22.80 -32.63
CA ALA A 395 12.61 -23.66 -33.10
C ALA A 395 12.50 -23.72 -34.63
N VAL A 396 12.92 -22.67 -35.35
CA VAL A 396 12.97 -22.66 -36.82
C VAL A 396 14.21 -23.41 -37.33
N GLU A 397 15.35 -23.31 -36.65
CA GLU A 397 16.57 -24.06 -36.96
C GLU A 397 16.40 -25.57 -36.67
N GLU A 398 15.70 -25.96 -35.60
CA GLU A 398 15.35 -27.36 -35.32
C GLU A 398 14.27 -27.91 -36.26
N ALA A 399 13.39 -27.05 -36.79
CA ALA A 399 12.31 -27.45 -37.70
C ALA A 399 12.71 -27.46 -39.18
N THR A 400 13.92 -27.02 -39.54
CA THR A 400 14.49 -27.26 -40.88
C THR A 400 15.16 -28.63 -40.90
N PRO A 401 14.54 -29.68 -41.50
CA PRO A 401 15.26 -30.91 -41.73
C PRO A 401 16.40 -30.65 -42.72
N ASP A 402 17.57 -31.16 -42.39
CA ASP A 402 18.77 -31.21 -43.23
C ASP A 402 18.40 -31.72 -44.64
N VAL A 403 18.20 -30.78 -45.57
CA VAL A 403 18.10 -31.12 -46.99
C VAL A 403 19.53 -31.38 -47.43
N SER A 404 19.92 -32.65 -47.30
CA SER A 404 21.08 -33.21 -47.95
C SER A 404 21.00 -32.87 -49.44
N THR A 405 21.74 -31.85 -49.86
CA THR A 405 21.95 -31.53 -51.26
C THR A 405 22.71 -32.69 -51.90
N GLU A 406 22.01 -33.53 -52.65
CA GLU A 406 22.62 -34.41 -53.64
C GLU A 406 23.46 -33.57 -54.62
N PRO A 407 24.69 -33.99 -54.97
CA PRO A 407 25.56 -33.21 -55.84
C PRO A 407 25.09 -33.34 -57.29
N LEU A 408 24.72 -32.21 -57.90
CA LEU A 408 24.59 -32.07 -59.35
C LEU A 408 25.99 -32.01 -59.99
N PRO A 409 26.19 -32.57 -61.20
CA PRO A 409 27.51 -32.74 -61.79
C PRO A 409 28.05 -31.42 -62.36
N GLU A 410 29.35 -31.21 -62.18
CA GLU A 410 30.11 -30.07 -62.71
C GLU A 410 30.13 -30.04 -64.24
N PRO A 411 30.09 -28.86 -64.87
CA PRO A 411 30.70 -28.63 -66.16
C PRO A 411 32.14 -28.08 -65.99
N THR A 412 33.04 -28.75 -66.69
CA THR A 412 34.47 -28.55 -66.89
C THR A 412 34.81 -27.35 -67.79
N GLU A 413 36.05 -26.85 -67.60
CA GLU A 413 36.92 -26.14 -68.58
C GLU A 413 36.46 -24.70 -68.99
N ASP A 414 37.27 -23.64 -69.09
CA ASP A 414 38.71 -23.40 -69.28
C ASP A 414 38.99 -21.89 -69.02
N VAL A 415 40.02 -21.47 -68.26
CA VAL A 415 41.37 -20.99 -68.66
C VAL A 415 41.52 -19.46 -68.85
N ASP A 416 42.70 -18.97 -68.40
CA ASP A 416 43.43 -17.71 -68.71
C ASP A 416 43.13 -16.43 -67.91
N THR A 417 44.08 -15.60 -67.48
CA THR A 417 45.52 -15.63 -67.09
C THR A 417 45.83 -14.19 -66.56
N ASP A 418 47.00 -14.01 -65.93
CA ASP A 418 47.75 -12.73 -65.76
C ASP A 418 47.43 -11.76 -64.60
N VAL A 419 48.36 -11.00 -63.98
CA VAL A 419 49.81 -11.01 -63.62
C VAL A 419 49.94 -9.85 -62.57
N ASP A 420 50.93 -9.92 -61.65
CA ASP A 420 51.85 -8.83 -61.19
C ASP A 420 51.98 -8.64 -59.66
N VAL A 421 53.05 -9.12 -58.99
CA VAL A 421 54.39 -8.57 -58.60
C VAL A 421 54.45 -7.69 -57.33
N ASP A 422 55.41 -8.08 -56.46
CA ASP A 422 56.26 -7.31 -55.50
C ASP A 422 55.64 -6.64 -54.26
N ALA A 423 56.32 -6.48 -53.12
CA ALA A 423 57.47 -7.10 -52.43
C ALA A 423 57.75 -6.27 -51.15
N GLY A 424 58.35 -6.91 -50.15
CA GLY A 424 59.21 -6.27 -49.13
C GLY A 424 58.58 -6.12 -47.73
N GLU A 425 58.89 -7.01 -46.76
CA GLU A 425 60.08 -7.02 -45.85
C GLU A 425 59.97 -5.98 -44.69
N ALA A 426 60.19 -6.26 -43.39
CA ALA A 426 60.76 -7.44 -42.72
C ALA A 426 60.65 -7.36 -41.16
N LEU A 427 60.99 -8.48 -40.50
CA LEU A 427 61.60 -8.68 -39.14
C LEU A 427 60.69 -8.55 -37.88
N ALA A 428 60.72 -9.40 -36.86
CA ALA A 428 61.49 -10.60 -36.50
C ALA A 428 60.81 -11.33 -35.30
N VAL A 429 61.05 -12.64 -35.13
CA VAL A 429 60.69 -13.48 -33.96
C VAL A 429 62.00 -13.92 -33.27
N PRO A 430 62.04 -14.14 -31.93
CA PRO A 430 62.15 -15.52 -31.41
C PRO A 430 61.44 -15.68 -30.03
N GLY A 431 60.94 -16.83 -29.56
CA GLY A 431 61.02 -18.20 -30.04
C GLY A 431 60.40 -19.20 -29.06
N GLY A 432 60.07 -20.39 -29.57
CA GLY A 432 60.14 -21.70 -28.90
C GLY A 432 59.01 -22.11 -27.95
N SER A 433 58.47 -23.33 -27.95
CA SER A 433 58.72 -24.57 -28.71
C SER A 433 57.55 -25.54 -28.43
N LEU A 434 57.10 -26.29 -29.47
CA LEU A 434 56.61 -27.69 -29.48
C LEU A 434 55.46 -28.10 -28.52
N SER A 435 54.46 -28.91 -28.86
CA SER A 435 54.03 -29.65 -30.06
C SER A 435 52.76 -30.45 -29.68
N ASP A 436 51.89 -30.68 -30.66
CA ASP A 436 51.05 -31.87 -30.93
C ASP A 436 50.16 -32.54 -29.86
N ASP A 437 48.90 -32.62 -30.27
CA ASP A 437 48.06 -33.81 -30.38
C ASP A 437 47.47 -34.52 -29.13
N LEU A 438 46.16 -34.30 -28.99
CA LEU A 438 45.09 -35.28 -29.22
C LEU A 438 45.16 -36.68 -28.54
N TYR A 439 44.09 -36.93 -27.76
CA TYR A 439 43.40 -38.20 -27.49
C TYR A 439 43.93 -39.22 -26.44
N ALA A 440 43.24 -39.18 -25.27
CA ALA A 440 42.71 -40.29 -24.44
C ALA A 440 43.70 -41.26 -23.72
N PRO A 441 43.25 -42.11 -22.77
CA PRO A 441 42.23 -41.99 -21.69
C PRO A 441 42.85 -42.34 -20.30
N PHE A 442 42.16 -42.11 -19.17
CA PHE A 442 42.52 -42.81 -17.92
C PHE A 442 41.29 -43.24 -17.10
N GLU A 443 41.22 -44.54 -16.90
CA GLU A 443 40.41 -45.26 -15.92
C GLU A 443 40.94 -45.05 -14.49
N ASP A 444 39.97 -44.95 -13.58
CA ASP A 444 39.85 -45.59 -12.27
C ASP A 444 41.12 -45.94 -11.46
N THR A 445 41.30 -45.27 -10.32
CA THR A 445 41.79 -45.91 -9.09
C THR A 445 41.17 -45.26 -7.85
N THR A 446 40.23 -46.01 -7.27
CA THR A 446 39.88 -46.10 -5.85
C THR A 446 40.86 -45.46 -4.87
N ASP A 447 40.36 -44.51 -4.06
CA ASP A 447 40.80 -44.39 -2.68
C ASP A 447 39.59 -44.27 -1.76
N VAL A 448 39.65 -45.06 -0.70
CA VAL A 448 38.56 -45.45 0.20
C VAL A 448 38.15 -44.26 1.06
N TRP A 449 36.88 -43.86 0.98
CA TRP A 449 36.28 -42.91 1.92
C TRP A 449 35.54 -43.67 3.01
N ASP A 450 35.95 -43.38 4.24
CA ASP A 450 35.58 -43.99 5.50
C ASP A 450 34.16 -43.56 5.92
N TRP A 451 33.19 -44.49 5.91
CA TRP A 451 31.77 -44.22 6.10
C TRP A 451 31.33 -44.06 7.58
N GLU A 452 32.25 -44.00 8.54
CA GLU A 452 31.91 -43.97 9.99
C GLU A 452 32.19 -42.64 10.72
N ALA A 453 32.43 -41.53 10.02
CA ALA A 453 32.64 -40.22 10.66
C ALA A 453 31.91 -39.06 9.97
N MET A 454 30.58 -39.12 9.93
CA MET A 454 29.71 -37.98 9.61
C MET A 454 28.73 -37.73 10.77
N PRO A 455 28.54 -36.49 11.23
CA PRO A 455 27.56 -36.15 12.26
C PRO A 455 26.13 -36.49 11.79
N PRO A 456 25.23 -36.91 12.69
CA PRO A 456 23.95 -37.47 12.31
C PRO A 456 23.01 -36.33 11.94
N ASN A 457 22.75 -36.15 10.65
CA ASN A 457 21.60 -35.40 10.12
C ASN A 457 21.42 -35.78 8.64
N VAL A 458 21.13 -37.06 8.39
CA VAL A 458 20.55 -37.51 7.12
C VAL A 458 19.52 -38.55 7.50
N ILE A 459 18.24 -38.26 7.26
CA ILE A 459 17.17 -39.27 7.23
C ILE A 459 16.70 -39.35 5.78
N ASP A 460 16.59 -40.59 5.32
CA ASP A 460 16.32 -41.08 3.96
C ASP A 460 15.21 -40.37 3.18
N THR A 461 15.51 -40.04 1.92
CA THR A 461 14.51 -39.72 0.89
C THR A 461 14.13 -40.97 0.10
N GLU A 462 13.03 -41.63 0.46
CA GLU A 462 12.31 -42.58 -0.41
C GLU A 462 10.86 -42.14 -0.66
N SER A 463 10.65 -41.58 -1.86
CA SER A 463 9.45 -41.61 -2.71
C SER A 463 8.08 -41.96 -2.10
N GLY A 464 7.32 -40.93 -1.70
CA GLY A 464 5.85 -40.92 -1.51
C GLY A 464 5.32 -39.48 -1.68
N PRO A 465 3.99 -39.25 -1.83
CA PRO A 465 3.48 -37.90 -2.16
C PRO A 465 3.74 -36.82 -1.09
N PHE A 466 4.09 -37.22 0.14
CA PHE A 466 4.50 -36.35 1.25
C PHE A 466 5.44 -37.14 2.17
N ASP A 467 6.56 -36.54 2.59
CA ASP A 467 7.51 -37.17 3.54
C ASP A 467 7.05 -36.94 4.99
N LEU A 468 6.06 -37.73 5.40
CA LEU A 468 5.38 -37.62 6.70
C LEU A 468 6.31 -37.81 7.89
N ALA A 469 7.40 -38.56 7.72
CA ALA A 469 8.33 -38.89 8.80
C ALA A 469 9.08 -37.64 9.33
N ARG A 470 9.41 -36.70 8.43
CA ARG A 470 10.06 -35.42 8.81
C ARG A 470 9.13 -34.55 9.66
N HIS A 471 7.85 -34.47 9.30
CA HIS A 471 6.87 -33.70 10.06
C HIS A 471 6.58 -34.32 11.44
N GLU A 472 6.43 -35.65 11.50
CA GLU A 472 6.18 -36.36 12.75
C GLU A 472 7.35 -36.25 13.74
N ALA A 473 8.59 -36.35 13.27
CA ALA A 473 9.79 -36.17 14.11
C ALA A 473 9.88 -34.76 14.73
N VAL A 474 9.51 -33.74 13.95
CA VAL A 474 9.46 -32.34 14.42
C VAL A 474 8.37 -32.14 15.47
N LEU A 475 7.17 -32.69 15.25
CA LEU A 475 6.07 -32.61 16.20
C LEU A 475 6.36 -33.39 17.49
N GLN A 476 7.01 -34.54 17.38
CA GLN A 476 7.42 -35.32 18.55
C GLN A 476 8.46 -34.57 19.40
N THR A 477 9.40 -33.87 18.77
CA THR A 477 10.34 -32.97 19.46
C THR A 477 9.60 -31.83 20.18
N ALA A 478 8.53 -31.29 19.59
CA ALA A 478 7.67 -30.30 20.25
C ALA A 478 6.88 -30.91 21.43
N MET A 479 6.36 -32.14 21.30
CA MET A 479 5.65 -32.86 22.38
C MET A 479 6.55 -33.19 23.58
N GLU A 480 7.85 -33.35 23.35
CA GLU A 480 8.87 -33.48 24.41
C GLU A 480 9.19 -32.15 25.12
N GLY A 481 8.54 -31.04 24.72
CA GLY A 481 8.70 -29.71 25.30
C GLY A 481 9.87 -28.91 24.72
N ARG A 482 10.55 -29.41 23.68
CA ARG A 482 11.68 -28.76 23.01
C ARG A 482 11.22 -27.88 21.86
N PHE A 483 10.40 -26.88 22.16
CA PHE A 483 9.72 -26.05 21.14
C PHE A 483 10.65 -25.24 20.25
N SER A 484 11.74 -24.69 20.80
CA SER A 484 12.69 -23.88 20.01
C SER A 484 13.41 -24.75 18.97
N GLU A 485 13.79 -25.96 19.36
CA GLU A 485 14.45 -26.90 18.47
C GLU A 485 13.51 -27.48 17.42
N ALA A 486 12.25 -27.77 17.79
CA ALA A 486 11.23 -28.15 16.83
C ALA A 486 10.97 -27.03 15.79
N ALA A 487 10.98 -25.76 16.21
CA ALA A 487 10.81 -24.63 15.30
C ALA A 487 12.00 -24.47 14.35
N ASP A 488 13.23 -24.65 14.84
CA ASP A 488 14.43 -24.59 14.01
C ASP A 488 14.48 -25.75 12.99
N LEU A 489 14.13 -26.97 13.42
CA LEU A 489 14.04 -28.12 12.52
C LEU A 489 12.95 -27.95 11.46
N ALA A 490 11.78 -27.41 11.83
CA ALA A 490 10.71 -27.09 10.89
C ALA A 490 11.17 -26.07 9.83
N ALA A 491 11.90 -25.03 10.25
CA ALA A 491 12.39 -23.99 9.36
C ALA A 491 13.48 -24.49 8.40
N ILE A 492 14.34 -25.42 8.85
CA ILE A 492 15.34 -26.07 7.99
C ILE A 492 14.65 -26.91 6.93
N CYS A 493 13.73 -27.78 7.32
CA CYS A 493 13.03 -28.65 6.39
C CYS A 493 12.14 -27.88 5.41
N GLU A 494 11.49 -26.81 5.87
CA GLU A 494 10.73 -25.87 5.05
C GLU A 494 11.61 -25.24 3.97
N ARG A 495 12.82 -24.79 4.32
CA ARG A 495 13.75 -24.19 3.35
C ARG A 495 14.23 -25.21 2.31
N GLU A 496 14.47 -26.45 2.71
CA GLU A 496 14.84 -27.54 1.79
C GLU A 496 13.72 -27.84 0.79
N ASP A 497 12.47 -27.92 1.25
CA ASP A 497 11.32 -28.20 0.39
C ASP A 497 10.95 -27.01 -0.50
N ILE A 498 11.13 -25.77 -0.03
CA ILE A 498 11.01 -24.55 -0.86
C ILE A 498 12.07 -24.54 -1.95
N THR A 499 13.30 -24.94 -1.64
CA THR A 499 14.40 -24.96 -2.61
C THR A 499 14.17 -26.03 -3.68
N THR A 500 13.59 -27.16 -3.30
CA THR A 500 13.38 -28.31 -4.18
C THR A 500 12.09 -28.20 -5.02
N HIS A 501 11.01 -27.69 -4.42
CA HIS A 501 9.67 -27.72 -5.02
C HIS A 501 9.07 -26.32 -5.26
N GLY A 502 9.70 -25.25 -4.76
CA GLY A 502 9.24 -23.87 -4.87
C GLY A 502 8.38 -23.42 -3.68
N LEU A 503 8.30 -22.11 -3.49
CA LEU A 503 7.67 -21.45 -2.32
C LEU A 503 6.18 -21.82 -2.14
N ASN A 504 5.44 -21.97 -3.24
CA ASN A 504 4.00 -22.26 -3.23
C ASN A 504 3.70 -23.75 -3.47
N SER A 505 4.68 -24.63 -3.24
CA SER A 505 4.48 -26.07 -3.38
C SER A 505 3.67 -26.62 -2.21
N ALA A 506 2.95 -27.73 -2.44
CA ALA A 506 2.20 -28.40 -1.39
C ALA A 506 3.11 -28.88 -0.23
N GLN A 507 4.36 -29.23 -0.55
CA GLN A 507 5.40 -29.61 0.39
C GLN A 507 5.81 -28.43 1.29
N ALA A 508 6.05 -27.25 0.72
CA ALA A 508 6.34 -26.03 1.49
C ALA A 508 5.16 -25.61 2.39
N LEU A 509 3.93 -25.75 1.89
CA LEU A 509 2.72 -25.43 2.66
C LEU A 509 2.47 -26.39 3.83
N ALA A 510 2.84 -27.67 3.71
CA ALA A 510 2.74 -28.65 4.78
C ALA A 510 3.58 -28.25 6.02
N TRP A 511 4.71 -27.55 5.81
CA TRP A 511 5.52 -27.02 6.91
C TRP A 511 4.86 -25.86 7.65
N THR A 512 4.02 -25.07 6.96
CA THR A 512 3.24 -24.00 7.59
C THR A 512 2.19 -24.57 8.55
N GLU A 513 1.53 -25.68 8.18
CA GLU A 513 0.59 -26.39 9.06
C GLU A 513 1.33 -27.03 10.26
N THR A 514 2.51 -27.62 10.02
CA THR A 514 3.33 -28.20 11.09
C THR A 514 3.74 -27.13 12.12
N ARG A 515 4.08 -25.93 11.67
CA ARG A 515 4.38 -24.78 12.55
C ARG A 515 3.14 -24.28 13.30
N ALA A 516 1.94 -24.36 12.70
CA ALA A 516 0.69 -24.04 13.39
C ALA A 516 0.46 -25.01 14.57
N GLN A 517 0.76 -26.29 14.38
CA GLN A 517 0.65 -27.31 15.43
C GLN A 517 1.71 -27.16 16.53
N ILE A 518 2.95 -26.81 16.18
CA ILE A 518 3.98 -26.46 17.19
C ILE A 518 3.52 -25.26 18.04
N ALA A 519 2.91 -24.25 17.40
CA ALA A 519 2.34 -23.09 18.10
C ALA A 519 1.17 -23.48 19.03
N GLU A 520 0.32 -24.42 18.63
CA GLU A 520 -0.73 -24.98 19.51
C GLU A 520 -0.17 -25.77 20.69
N LEU A 521 0.82 -26.63 20.47
CA LEU A 521 1.48 -27.38 21.54
C LEU A 521 2.20 -26.46 22.53
N ARG A 522 2.59 -25.26 22.08
CA ARG A 522 3.14 -24.17 22.91
C ARG A 522 2.07 -23.34 23.61
N GLY A 523 0.80 -23.47 23.23
CA GLY A 523 -0.34 -22.71 23.77
C GLY A 523 -0.59 -21.35 23.10
N ASP A 524 0.03 -21.07 21.96
CA ASP A 524 -0.16 -19.82 21.18
C ASP A 524 -1.22 -20.02 20.09
N THR A 525 -2.49 -19.94 20.51
CA THR A 525 -3.64 -20.14 19.63
C THR A 525 -3.81 -19.04 18.58
N GLY A 526 -3.27 -17.84 18.84
CA GLY A 526 -3.29 -16.72 17.89
C GLY A 526 -2.34 -16.94 16.72
N GLN A 527 -1.10 -17.36 17.02
CA GLN A 527 -0.12 -17.68 16.00
C GLN A 527 -0.55 -18.90 15.16
N ALA A 528 -1.15 -19.93 15.78
CA ALA A 528 -1.68 -21.08 15.07
C ALA A 528 -2.81 -20.70 14.09
N ALA A 529 -3.76 -19.86 14.53
CA ALA A 529 -4.85 -19.39 13.68
C ALA A 529 -4.35 -18.58 12.48
N GLN A 530 -3.32 -17.73 12.69
CA GLN A 530 -2.71 -16.95 11.61
C GLN A 530 -2.00 -17.83 10.57
N LEU A 531 -1.28 -18.86 11.02
CA LEU A 531 -0.59 -19.80 10.13
C LEU A 531 -1.61 -20.63 9.31
N ARG A 532 -2.69 -21.11 9.92
CA ARG A 532 -3.75 -21.83 9.18
C ARG A 532 -4.54 -20.94 8.23
N ALA A 533 -4.78 -19.68 8.60
CA ALA A 533 -5.37 -18.70 7.69
C ALA A 533 -4.48 -18.47 6.46
N THR A 534 -3.15 -18.48 6.64
CA THR A 534 -2.17 -18.35 5.55
C THR A 534 -2.27 -19.54 4.59
N VAL A 535 -2.37 -20.77 5.10
CA VAL A 535 -2.57 -21.97 4.27
C VAL A 535 -3.91 -21.90 3.51
N ALA A 536 -4.99 -21.48 4.17
CA ALA A 536 -6.31 -21.35 3.54
C ALA A 536 -6.37 -20.28 2.44
N HIS A 537 -5.63 -19.17 2.58
CA HIS A 537 -5.56 -18.10 1.57
C HIS A 537 -4.75 -18.51 0.33
N MET A 538 -3.91 -19.55 0.41
CA MET A 538 -3.09 -20.04 -0.69
C MET A 538 -3.74 -21.17 -1.52
N GLY A 539 -4.99 -21.54 -1.22
CA GLY A 539 -5.84 -22.33 -2.14
C GLY A 539 -5.56 -23.84 -2.20
N HIS A 540 -4.86 -24.42 -1.22
CA HIS A 540 -4.69 -25.86 -1.10
C HIS A 540 -5.49 -26.40 0.11
N ASP A 541 -6.53 -27.20 -0.16
CA ASP A 541 -7.26 -27.94 0.89
C ASP A 541 -6.32 -28.97 1.54
N ALA A 542 -6.12 -28.84 2.85
CA ALA A 542 -5.34 -29.77 3.67
C ALA A 542 -6.14 -31.04 3.99
N ASP A 543 -6.55 -31.77 2.95
CA ASP A 543 -7.35 -33.01 3.05
C ASP A 543 -6.53 -34.24 3.51
N TRP A 544 -5.23 -34.08 3.79
CA TRP A 544 -4.37 -35.21 4.11
C TRP A 544 -4.28 -35.55 5.60
N PHE A 545 -4.78 -34.69 6.51
CA PHE A 545 -4.64 -34.88 7.98
C PHE A 545 -5.94 -35.20 8.74
N GLU A 546 -7.13 -35.17 8.12
CA GLU A 546 -8.39 -35.51 8.80
C GLU A 546 -8.54 -37.01 9.17
N ARG A 547 -7.47 -37.80 9.03
CA ARG A 547 -7.42 -39.21 9.39
C ARG A 547 -6.35 -39.50 10.44
N THR A 548 -6.46 -38.94 11.64
CA THR A 548 -6.02 -39.61 12.89
C THR A 548 -6.48 -38.87 14.15
N GLY A 549 -7.54 -39.44 14.76
CA GLY A 549 -7.93 -39.56 16.17
C GLY A 549 -7.34 -38.70 17.31
N ASP A 550 -8.30 -38.25 18.14
CA ASP A 550 -8.32 -38.16 19.62
C ASP A 550 -7.20 -37.40 20.37
N SER A 551 -7.58 -36.31 21.07
CA SER A 551 -7.34 -36.15 22.52
C SER A 551 -7.63 -34.73 23.04
N THR A 552 -8.59 -34.66 23.97
CA THR A 552 -8.82 -33.76 25.11
C THR A 552 -7.92 -32.52 25.36
N SER A 553 -8.55 -31.34 25.49
CA SER A 553 -7.98 -30.14 26.13
C SER A 553 -8.54 -29.91 27.55
N PRO A 554 -7.74 -29.57 28.57
CA PRO A 554 -8.21 -28.98 29.83
C PRO A 554 -7.91 -27.47 29.95
N ALA A 555 -8.91 -26.75 30.44
CA ALA A 555 -8.89 -25.36 30.93
C ALA A 555 -7.90 -25.11 32.06
N TRP A 556 -7.46 -23.86 32.36
CA TRP A 556 -7.33 -23.29 33.73
C TRP A 556 -7.03 -21.75 33.74
N HIS A 557 -7.95 -21.00 34.37
CA HIS A 557 -7.81 -19.95 35.40
C HIS A 557 -6.80 -18.77 35.33
N SER A 558 -7.36 -17.57 35.57
CA SER A 558 -6.72 -16.28 35.83
C SER A 558 -6.54 -15.96 37.33
N GLY A 559 -5.44 -15.28 37.66
CA GLY A 559 -5.12 -14.71 38.98
C GLY A 559 -5.02 -13.16 38.95
N PRO A 560 -5.05 -12.47 40.10
CA PRO A 560 -5.69 -11.16 40.26
C PRO A 560 -4.76 -9.94 40.19
N GLN A 561 -5.31 -8.79 39.75
CA GLN A 561 -4.65 -7.47 39.76
C GLN A 561 -4.77 -6.73 41.11
N PRO A 562 -3.81 -5.86 41.46
CA PRO A 562 -3.96 -4.87 42.54
C PRO A 562 -4.40 -3.47 42.06
N SER A 563 -5.04 -2.75 42.99
CA SER A 563 -5.86 -1.53 42.87
C SER A 563 -5.12 -0.18 42.89
N THR A 564 -5.76 0.84 42.32
CA THR A 564 -5.36 2.27 42.23
C THR A 564 -5.75 3.10 43.48
N PRO A 565 -4.98 4.15 43.88
CA PRO A 565 -5.36 5.12 44.93
C PRO A 565 -6.04 6.40 44.37
N PRO A 566 -6.73 7.21 45.22
CA PRO A 566 -7.66 8.26 44.79
C PRO A 566 -7.08 9.69 44.68
N ALA A 567 -7.83 10.56 44.01
CA ALA A 567 -7.48 11.92 43.57
C ALA A 567 -7.53 13.02 44.67
N PRO A 568 -6.82 14.16 44.50
CA PRO A 568 -6.91 15.32 45.39
C PRO A 568 -7.78 16.48 44.86
N ALA A 569 -8.27 17.30 45.81
CA ALA A 569 -9.27 18.36 45.69
C ALA A 569 -8.73 19.78 45.37
N GLU A 570 -9.64 20.67 44.95
CA GLU A 570 -9.45 22.08 44.54
C GLU A 570 -9.01 23.06 45.65
N PRO A 571 -8.33 24.18 45.30
CA PRO A 571 -8.10 25.31 46.22
C PRO A 571 -8.83 26.63 45.84
N PRO A 572 -8.96 27.58 46.79
CA PRO A 572 -9.80 28.80 46.67
C PRO A 572 -9.03 30.09 46.25
N SER A 573 -9.80 31.19 46.13
CA SER A 573 -9.54 32.43 45.36
C SER A 573 -8.93 33.67 46.07
N ALA A 574 -8.16 34.46 45.29
CA ALA A 574 -7.91 35.95 45.28
C ALA A 574 -6.95 36.58 46.33
N PRO A 575 -6.24 37.74 46.09
CA PRO A 575 -6.59 38.90 45.21
C PRO A 575 -5.46 39.61 44.40
N ARG A 576 -5.87 40.68 43.69
CA ARG A 576 -5.26 41.43 42.55
C ARG A 576 -4.08 42.40 42.86
N ARG A 577 -3.14 42.55 41.90
CA ARG A 577 -2.41 43.80 41.56
C ARG A 577 -2.23 43.97 40.04
N ARG A 578 -2.29 45.23 39.58
CA ARG A 578 -2.36 45.73 38.19
C ARG A 578 -1.01 45.67 37.43
N THR A 579 -1.04 45.18 36.19
CA THR A 579 -0.07 45.48 35.11
C THR A 579 -0.83 45.61 33.78
N TRP A 580 -1.05 46.85 33.31
CA TRP A 580 -2.04 47.17 32.28
C TRP A 580 -1.54 47.34 30.81
N PRO A 581 -0.42 46.73 30.37
CA PRO A 581 -0.24 46.53 28.91
C PRO A 581 -0.17 45.06 28.47
N TYR A 582 0.02 44.09 29.38
CA TYR A 582 0.10 42.66 29.02
C TYR A 582 -1.27 41.96 28.94
N VAL A 583 -2.30 42.48 29.64
CA VAL A 583 -3.63 41.86 29.70
C VAL A 583 -4.39 42.01 28.38
N ALA A 584 -4.18 43.07 27.60
CA ALA A 584 -4.84 43.22 26.30
C ALA A 584 -4.32 42.24 25.25
N ALA A 585 -2.99 42.00 25.23
CA ALA A 585 -2.37 41.04 24.32
C ALA A 585 -2.69 39.58 24.71
N ILE A 586 -2.67 39.27 26.00
CA ILE A 586 -3.04 37.93 26.49
C ILE A 586 -4.55 37.70 26.33
N ALA A 587 -5.42 38.71 26.57
CA ALA A 587 -6.87 38.56 26.33
C ALA A 587 -7.19 38.38 24.85
N ALA A 588 -6.49 39.07 23.94
CA ALA A 588 -6.64 38.88 22.50
C ALA A 588 -6.19 37.47 22.08
N LEU A 589 -5.03 37.00 22.56
CA LEU A 589 -4.54 35.63 22.29
C LEU A 589 -5.41 34.54 22.93
N SER A 590 -5.97 34.80 24.11
CA SER A 590 -6.87 33.87 24.81
C SER A 590 -8.24 33.80 24.15
N LEU A 591 -8.77 34.92 23.63
CA LEU A 591 -10.01 34.94 22.86
C LEU A 591 -9.83 34.30 21.48
N THR A 592 -8.66 34.43 20.83
CA THR A 592 -8.36 33.70 19.60
C THR A 592 -8.07 32.22 19.85
N ALA A 593 -7.37 31.86 20.93
CA ALA A 593 -7.12 30.45 21.27
C ALA A 593 -8.40 29.74 21.74
N ALA A 594 -9.25 30.42 22.52
CA ALA A 594 -10.58 29.93 22.87
C ALA A 594 -11.47 29.87 21.63
N GLY A 595 -11.40 30.86 20.73
CA GLY A 595 -12.12 30.84 19.45
C GLY A 595 -11.67 29.70 18.53
N VAL A 596 -10.36 29.42 18.45
CA VAL A 596 -9.79 28.32 17.66
C VAL A 596 -10.11 26.96 18.29
N TRP A 597 -10.06 26.83 19.61
CA TRP A 597 -10.42 25.59 20.30
C TRP A 597 -11.93 25.30 20.24
N GLN A 598 -12.76 26.33 20.38
CA GLN A 598 -14.20 26.25 20.24
C GLN A 598 -14.62 26.04 18.78
N HIS A 599 -13.82 26.54 17.82
CA HIS A 599 -14.01 26.27 16.39
C HIS A 599 -13.56 24.85 16.03
N ALA A 600 -12.43 24.36 16.54
CA ALA A 600 -11.96 23.00 16.35
C ALA A 600 -12.96 21.99 16.94
N GLN A 601 -13.43 22.20 18.17
CA GLN A 601 -14.51 21.38 18.74
C GLN A 601 -15.80 21.45 17.93
N SER A 602 -16.12 22.61 17.32
CA SER A 602 -17.27 22.73 16.44
C SER A 602 -17.08 22.01 15.09
N GLU A 603 -15.84 21.91 14.60
CA GLU A 603 -15.50 21.19 13.37
C GLU A 603 -15.50 19.69 13.62
N ASP A 604 -14.92 19.21 14.72
CA ASP A 604 -15.00 17.81 15.14
C ASP A 604 -16.47 17.39 15.35
N GLN A 605 -17.26 18.20 16.05
CA GLN A 605 -18.70 17.92 16.21
C GLN A 605 -19.47 17.98 14.89
N ARG A 606 -19.06 18.83 13.93
CA ARG A 606 -19.67 18.88 12.59
C ARG A 606 -19.29 17.65 11.78
N GLN A 607 -18.04 17.20 11.89
CA GLN A 607 -17.54 16.02 11.21
C GLN A 607 -18.20 14.75 11.77
N ASP A 608 -18.22 14.57 13.10
CA ASP A 608 -18.93 13.46 13.76
C ASP A 608 -20.42 13.44 13.38
N ARG A 609 -21.05 14.62 13.30
CA ARG A 609 -22.45 14.74 12.91
C ARG A 609 -22.66 14.46 11.42
N GLN A 610 -21.69 14.75 10.55
CA GLN A 610 -21.71 14.38 9.13
C GLN A 610 -21.48 12.89 8.93
N GLU A 611 -20.55 12.28 9.66
CA GLU A 611 -20.28 10.85 9.63
C GLU A 611 -21.49 10.05 10.13
N LYS A 612 -22.09 10.45 11.26
CA LYS A 612 -23.36 9.87 11.74
C LYS A 612 -24.51 10.06 10.75
N ALA A 613 -24.56 11.18 10.03
CA ALA A 613 -25.58 11.42 9.01
C ALA A 613 -25.37 10.55 7.76
N ALA A 614 -24.12 10.34 7.34
CA ALA A 614 -23.76 9.47 6.23
C ALA A 614 -24.01 7.99 6.55
N ALA A 615 -23.77 7.59 7.80
CA ALA A 615 -24.01 6.24 8.31
C ALA A 615 -25.46 6.00 8.79
N TYR A 616 -26.37 6.95 8.63
CA TYR A 616 -27.75 6.86 9.11
C TYR A 616 -28.50 5.72 8.39
N LYS A 617 -28.93 4.70 9.13
CA LYS A 617 -29.72 3.56 8.62
C LYS A 617 -31.19 3.64 9.00
N GLY A 618 -31.56 4.45 9.99
CA GLY A 618 -32.95 4.61 10.46
C GLY A 618 -33.51 3.37 11.17
N ARG A 619 -32.64 2.40 11.51
CA ARG A 619 -32.97 1.20 12.27
C ARG A 619 -31.76 0.78 13.08
N SER A 620 -31.96 0.28 14.28
CA SER A 620 -30.92 -0.21 15.18
C SER A 620 -31.46 -1.33 16.06
N GLY A 621 -30.59 -2.20 16.56
CA GLY A 621 -31.02 -3.21 17.50
C GLY A 621 -29.89 -4.05 18.06
N ALA A 622 -30.22 -4.82 19.08
CA ALA A 622 -29.28 -5.67 19.79
C ALA A 622 -29.95 -6.96 20.22
N ALA A 623 -29.23 -8.06 20.08
CA ALA A 623 -29.56 -9.36 20.64
C ALA A 623 -29.07 -9.44 22.09
N LEU A 624 -29.99 -9.79 22.99
CA LEU A 624 -29.79 -9.75 24.44
C LEU A 624 -30.06 -11.11 25.05
N LYS A 625 -29.28 -11.42 26.09
CA LYS A 625 -29.54 -12.56 26.97
C LYS A 625 -29.60 -12.08 28.41
N ILE A 626 -30.81 -12.00 28.96
CA ILE A 626 -31.10 -11.48 30.30
C ILE A 626 -31.99 -12.50 31.03
N ASP A 627 -31.67 -12.85 32.28
CA ASP A 627 -32.35 -13.88 33.08
C ASP A 627 -32.58 -15.22 32.33
N GLY A 628 -31.61 -15.60 31.48
CA GLY A 628 -31.66 -16.82 30.67
C GLY A 628 -32.63 -16.81 29.48
N VAL A 629 -33.25 -15.67 29.18
CA VAL A 629 -34.15 -15.46 28.02
C VAL A 629 -33.38 -14.75 26.90
N LYS A 630 -33.55 -15.23 25.66
CA LYS A 630 -33.10 -14.50 24.47
C LYS A 630 -34.13 -13.47 24.06
N ALA A 631 -33.73 -12.20 23.96
CA ALA A 631 -34.60 -11.11 23.57
C ALA A 631 -33.87 -10.11 22.68
N ASP A 632 -34.57 -9.52 21.73
CA ASP A 632 -34.02 -8.52 20.81
C ASP A 632 -34.71 -7.19 21.05
N VAL A 633 -33.93 -6.13 21.16
CA VAL A 633 -34.45 -4.77 21.13
C VAL A 633 -34.24 -4.17 19.75
N VAL A 634 -35.28 -3.53 19.23
CA VAL A 634 -35.26 -2.90 17.91
C VAL A 634 -35.76 -1.47 18.04
N ALA A 635 -35.01 -0.53 17.49
CA ALA A 635 -35.43 0.84 17.24
C ALA A 635 -35.65 1.05 15.74
N HIS A 636 -36.77 1.65 15.37
CA HIS A 636 -37.10 2.02 14.00
C HIS A 636 -37.52 3.48 13.93
N TRP A 637 -36.74 4.29 13.22
CA TRP A 637 -37.08 5.68 12.96
C TRP A 637 -37.99 5.76 11.74
N ASN A 638 -39.06 6.54 11.83
CA ASN A 638 -39.96 6.74 10.70
C ASN A 638 -39.27 7.50 9.55
N SER A 639 -39.88 7.45 8.37
CA SER A 639 -39.34 8.13 7.17
C SER A 639 -39.17 9.64 7.35
N ASP A 640 -40.04 10.27 8.14
CA ASP A 640 -40.01 11.70 8.45
C ASP A 640 -38.97 12.08 9.54
N ARG A 641 -38.33 11.07 10.17
CA ARG A 641 -37.27 11.17 11.20
C ARG A 641 -37.65 11.97 12.46
N ASP A 642 -38.93 12.15 12.71
CA ASP A 642 -39.47 12.87 13.87
C ASP A 642 -40.03 11.91 14.94
N LYS A 643 -39.99 10.59 14.69
CA LYS A 643 -40.48 9.57 15.61
C LYS A 643 -39.65 8.29 15.55
N VAL A 644 -39.42 7.67 16.72
CA VAL A 644 -38.78 6.35 16.85
C VAL A 644 -39.73 5.37 17.53
N ILE A 645 -39.85 4.18 16.96
CA ILE A 645 -40.61 3.06 17.52
C ILE A 645 -39.61 2.09 18.13
N LEU A 646 -39.76 1.80 19.41
CA LEU A 646 -38.92 0.90 20.20
C LEU A 646 -39.73 -0.34 20.52
N GLU A 647 -39.20 -1.50 20.18
CA GLU A 647 -39.86 -2.79 20.35
C GLU A 647 -38.91 -3.79 21.00
N LEU A 648 -39.41 -4.57 21.96
CA LEU A 648 -38.66 -5.63 22.62
C LEU A 648 -39.31 -6.98 22.29
N ARG A 649 -38.59 -7.85 21.61
CA ARG A 649 -39.06 -9.16 21.13
C ARG A 649 -38.36 -10.29 21.86
N SER A 650 -39.02 -11.43 22.05
CA SER A 650 -38.36 -12.62 22.60
C SER A 650 -38.55 -13.89 21.77
N TYR A 651 -38.90 -13.75 20.47
CA TYR A 651 -38.98 -14.81 19.44
C TYR A 651 -39.38 -16.22 19.95
N PHE A 652 -40.49 -16.28 20.69
CA PHE A 652 -41.05 -17.53 21.21
C PHE A 652 -40.15 -18.30 22.22
N ASP A 653 -39.28 -17.61 22.97
CA ASP A 653 -38.55 -18.21 24.09
C ASP A 653 -39.52 -18.63 25.20
N ARG A 654 -39.59 -19.94 25.47
CA ARG A 654 -40.54 -20.53 26.44
C ARG A 654 -40.26 -20.11 27.88
N ASN A 655 -39.08 -19.56 28.16
CA ASN A 655 -38.69 -19.10 29.48
C ASN A 655 -39.09 -17.64 29.75
N ALA A 656 -39.45 -16.86 28.72
CA ALA A 656 -39.91 -15.49 28.88
C ALA A 656 -41.25 -15.44 29.62
N ARG A 657 -41.27 -14.81 30.79
CA ARG A 657 -42.49 -14.58 31.60
C ARG A 657 -42.88 -13.12 31.68
N TYR A 658 -41.92 -12.22 31.54
CA TYR A 658 -42.11 -10.78 31.63
C TYR A 658 -41.14 -10.05 30.71
N LEU A 659 -41.66 -9.09 29.96
CA LEU A 659 -40.88 -8.16 29.14
C LEU A 659 -41.33 -6.74 29.49
N ARG A 660 -40.38 -5.84 29.71
CA ARG A 660 -40.64 -4.41 29.87
C ARG A 660 -39.56 -3.59 29.21
N ILE A 661 -39.99 -2.53 28.56
CA ILE A 661 -39.13 -1.49 28.02
C ILE A 661 -39.55 -0.15 28.63
N ASP A 662 -38.56 0.65 29.03
CA ASP A 662 -38.74 1.99 29.59
C ASP A 662 -37.84 2.96 28.81
N ALA A 663 -38.39 4.06 28.32
CA ALA A 663 -37.63 5.07 27.59
C ALA A 663 -38.30 6.45 27.71
N SER A 664 -37.51 7.49 28.02
CA SER A 664 -37.98 8.89 28.08
C SER A 664 -39.26 9.14 28.90
N GLY A 665 -39.48 8.36 29.96
CA GLY A 665 -40.66 8.49 30.84
C GLY A 665 -41.89 7.70 30.38
N GLU A 666 -41.83 7.02 29.24
CA GLU A 666 -42.83 6.05 28.80
C GLU A 666 -42.38 4.62 29.16
N SER A 667 -43.36 3.75 29.39
CA SER A 667 -43.14 2.35 29.79
C SER A 667 -44.16 1.45 29.10
N ALA A 668 -43.70 0.35 28.53
CA ALA A 668 -44.55 -0.71 28.01
C ALA A 668 -44.10 -2.05 28.59
N SER A 669 -45.04 -2.88 29.02
CA SER A 669 -44.73 -4.18 29.60
C SER A 669 -45.76 -5.23 29.23
N SER A 670 -45.33 -6.48 29.09
CA SER A 670 -46.21 -7.63 28.94
C SER A 670 -45.82 -8.73 29.92
N VAL A 671 -46.84 -9.35 30.50
CA VAL A 671 -46.74 -10.57 31.31
C VAL A 671 -47.34 -11.73 30.51
N ARG A 672 -46.86 -12.95 30.74
CA ARG A 672 -47.34 -14.14 30.05
C ARG A 672 -48.69 -14.63 30.62
N GLU A 673 -49.71 -14.71 29.77
CA GLU A 673 -51.04 -15.28 30.10
C GLU A 673 -51.35 -16.52 29.23
N ASP A 674 -51.87 -17.58 29.84
CA ASP A 674 -52.45 -18.78 29.18
C ASP A 674 -51.60 -19.47 28.10
N GLY A 675 -50.28 -19.59 28.32
CA GLY A 675 -49.38 -20.40 27.49
C GLY A 675 -48.88 -19.71 26.22
N TRP A 676 -49.47 -18.57 25.84
CA TRP A 676 -48.97 -17.69 24.77
C TRP A 676 -47.70 -16.95 25.21
N PHE A 677 -46.97 -16.35 24.28
CA PHE A 677 -45.77 -15.58 24.59
C PHE A 677 -46.15 -14.15 24.99
N PRO A 678 -45.35 -13.47 25.83
CA PRO A 678 -45.60 -12.06 26.14
C PRO A 678 -45.70 -11.28 24.83
N LYS A 679 -46.74 -10.45 24.68
CA LYS A 679 -46.85 -9.55 23.54
C LYS A 679 -45.66 -8.60 23.58
N ASP A 680 -44.99 -8.40 22.45
CA ASP A 680 -43.82 -7.53 22.37
C ASP A 680 -44.20 -6.11 22.83
N PRO A 681 -43.62 -5.59 23.92
CA PRO A 681 -43.93 -4.24 24.37
C PRO A 681 -43.30 -3.24 23.41
N GLU A 682 -44.11 -2.26 22.99
CA GLU A 682 -43.75 -1.24 22.02
C GLU A 682 -43.97 0.16 22.61
N ILE A 683 -43.01 1.07 22.41
CA ILE A 683 -43.09 2.48 22.77
C ILE A 683 -42.77 3.32 21.55
N ALA A 684 -43.49 4.43 21.36
CA ALA A 684 -43.32 5.29 20.21
C ALA A 684 -43.01 6.73 20.64
N LEU A 685 -41.74 7.13 20.57
CA LEU A 685 -41.25 8.40 21.13
C LEU A 685 -41.04 9.49 20.04
N PRO A 686 -41.31 10.76 20.35
CA PRO A 686 -40.93 11.87 19.46
C PRO A 686 -39.41 12.08 19.46
N VAL A 687 -38.83 12.38 18.29
CA VAL A 687 -37.40 12.59 18.08
C VAL A 687 -37.16 14.05 17.69
N THR A 688 -36.42 14.79 18.53
CA THR A 688 -36.05 16.18 18.24
C THR A 688 -34.75 16.29 17.45
N ASP A 689 -33.82 15.35 17.66
CA ASP A 689 -32.57 15.23 16.88
C ASP A 689 -32.48 13.83 16.28
N PRO A 690 -32.62 13.66 14.95
CA PRO A 690 -32.63 12.35 14.32
C PRO A 690 -31.28 11.63 14.39
N LEU A 691 -30.19 12.34 14.72
CA LEU A 691 -28.85 11.76 14.83
C LEU A 691 -28.47 11.40 16.28
N ALA A 692 -29.34 11.70 17.25
CA ALA A 692 -29.10 11.39 18.64
C ALA A 692 -29.44 9.92 18.94
N ASP A 693 -28.59 9.30 19.76
CA ASP A 693 -28.82 7.94 20.22
C ASP A 693 -29.98 7.90 21.22
N VAL A 694 -30.75 6.81 21.23
CA VAL A 694 -31.88 6.63 22.13
C VAL A 694 -31.49 5.64 23.21
N THR A 695 -31.59 6.03 24.48
CA THR A 695 -31.32 5.14 25.61
C THR A 695 -32.62 4.50 26.10
N VAL A 696 -32.61 3.18 26.23
CA VAL A 696 -33.74 2.37 26.68
C VAL A 696 -33.30 1.51 27.86
N ARG A 697 -34.17 1.34 28.84
CA ARG A 697 -34.00 0.35 29.90
C ARG A 697 -34.90 -0.83 29.61
N ILE A 698 -34.30 -2.01 29.57
CA ILE A 698 -35.00 -3.26 29.27
C ILE A 698 -34.98 -4.11 30.52
N ALA A 699 -36.13 -4.65 30.92
CA ALA A 699 -36.25 -5.59 32.01
C ALA A 699 -36.90 -6.89 31.51
N VAL A 700 -36.24 -8.02 31.80
CA VAL A 700 -36.70 -9.35 31.37
C VAL A 700 -36.79 -10.27 32.59
N GLY A 701 -37.94 -10.94 32.71
CA GLY A 701 -38.16 -11.98 33.70
C GLY A 701 -38.21 -13.36 33.04
N GLY A 702 -37.29 -14.24 33.43
CA GLY A 702 -37.15 -15.60 32.94
C GLY A 702 -38.01 -16.62 33.70
N ARG A 703 -37.60 -17.89 33.65
CA ARG A 703 -38.42 -19.04 34.12
C ARG A 703 -38.78 -18.98 35.61
N THR A 704 -37.91 -18.40 36.43
CA THR A 704 -38.04 -18.31 37.89
C THR A 704 -38.74 -17.03 38.35
N TRP A 705 -38.99 -16.08 37.46
CA TRP A 705 -39.64 -14.82 37.77
C TRP A 705 -41.11 -15.01 38.14
N LYS A 706 -41.58 -14.18 39.09
CA LYS A 706 -42.95 -14.16 39.63
C LYS A 706 -43.51 -12.75 39.54
N GLU A 707 -44.81 -12.64 39.31
CA GLU A 707 -45.51 -11.37 39.24
C GLU A 707 -45.29 -10.53 40.51
N GLY A 708 -44.89 -9.27 40.34
CA GLY A 708 -44.51 -8.35 41.41
C GLY A 708 -43.04 -8.43 41.88
N ALA A 709 -42.25 -9.39 41.40
CA ALA A 709 -40.80 -9.44 41.68
C ALA A 709 -40.01 -8.50 40.76
N ARG A 710 -38.87 -7.97 41.25
CA ARG A 710 -37.97 -7.15 40.43
C ARG A 710 -37.31 -8.02 39.35
N ALA A 711 -37.52 -7.68 38.09
CA ALA A 711 -36.87 -8.32 36.95
C ALA A 711 -35.44 -7.81 36.76
N GLU A 712 -34.59 -8.63 36.14
CA GLU A 712 -33.24 -8.21 35.76
C GLU A 712 -33.31 -7.19 34.62
N SER A 713 -32.55 -6.10 34.72
CA SER A 713 -32.64 -4.99 33.77
C SER A 713 -31.28 -4.54 33.25
N ARG A 714 -31.22 -4.14 31.98
CA ARG A 714 -30.04 -3.53 31.34
C ARG A 714 -30.42 -2.24 30.63
N ASP A 715 -29.49 -1.29 30.65
CA ASP A 715 -29.62 -0.02 29.94
C ASP A 715 -28.85 -0.12 28.62
N ILE A 716 -29.50 0.23 27.52
CA ILE A 716 -28.99 0.06 26.15
C ILE A 716 -29.14 1.37 25.41
N ARG A 717 -28.09 1.74 24.68
CA ARG A 717 -28.07 2.92 23.81
C ARG A 717 -28.12 2.48 22.35
N LEU A 718 -29.17 2.89 21.65
CA LEU A 718 -29.45 2.54 20.26
C LEU A 718 -29.09 3.73 19.36
N SER A 719 -28.07 3.58 18.52
CA SER A 719 -27.68 4.61 17.55
C SER A 719 -28.47 4.46 16.25
N PRO A 720 -28.94 5.56 15.62
CA PRO A 720 -29.63 5.50 14.32
C PRO A 720 -28.76 5.01 13.15
N THR A 721 -27.46 4.80 13.39
CA THR A 721 -26.49 4.22 12.44
C THR A 721 -26.56 2.69 12.33
N GLY A 722 -27.37 2.03 13.16
CA GLY A 722 -27.53 0.57 13.19
C GLY A 722 -26.72 -0.14 14.26
N VAL A 723 -25.91 0.60 15.02
CA VAL A 723 -25.10 0.05 16.11
C VAL A 723 -25.81 0.27 17.46
N ALA A 724 -25.69 -0.70 18.35
CA ALA A 724 -26.23 -0.64 19.70
C ALA A 724 -25.11 -0.85 20.73
N PHE A 725 -25.20 -0.19 21.87
CA PHE A 725 -24.18 -0.24 22.92
C PHE A 725 -24.83 -0.54 24.28
N ASP A 726 -24.13 -1.28 25.14
CA ASP A 726 -24.48 -1.32 26.56
C ASP A 726 -24.18 0.06 27.17
N ALA A 727 -25.18 0.68 27.82
CA ALA A 727 -25.03 2.04 28.32
C ALA A 727 -24.12 2.13 29.56
N GLY A 728 -23.87 1.01 30.25
CA GLY A 728 -23.00 0.94 31.42
C GLY A 728 -21.55 0.65 31.07
N THR A 729 -21.30 -0.27 30.13
CA THR A 729 -19.92 -0.67 29.74
C THR A 729 -19.42 0.06 28.50
N GLY A 730 -20.31 0.57 27.64
CA GLY A 730 -19.96 1.19 26.36
C GLY A 730 -19.61 0.18 25.27
N GLU A 731 -19.66 -1.12 25.56
CA GLU A 731 -19.38 -2.18 24.58
C GLU A 731 -20.48 -2.26 23.53
N GLU A 732 -20.07 -2.50 22.29
CA GLU A 732 -20.97 -2.78 21.17
C GLU A 732 -21.69 -4.11 21.40
N LEU A 733 -23.01 -4.09 21.25
CA LEU A 733 -23.85 -5.25 21.41
C LEU A 733 -24.07 -5.93 20.06
N PRO A 734 -24.05 -7.28 20.00
CA PRO A 734 -24.30 -8.01 18.77
C PRO A 734 -25.71 -7.69 18.27
N SER A 735 -25.85 -7.56 16.95
CA SER A 735 -27.12 -7.29 16.27
C SER A 735 -27.37 -8.34 15.21
N ASP A 736 -28.58 -8.90 15.20
CA ASP A 736 -29.04 -9.85 14.19
C ASP A 736 -29.86 -9.12 13.08
N LEU A 737 -29.75 -7.78 12.98
CA LEU A 737 -30.60 -6.90 12.16
C LEU A 737 -30.07 -6.52 10.79
#